data_AF-A0A7Y6ZR55-F1
#
_entry.id   AF-A0A7Y6ZR55-F1
#
_cell.length_a   1.000
_cell.length_b   1.000
_cell.length_c   1.000
_cell.angle_alpha   90.00
_cell.angle_beta   90.00
_cell.angle_gamma   90.00
#
_symmetry.space_group_name_H-M   'P 1'
#
loop_
_entity.id
_entity.type
_entity.pdbx_description
1 polymer ?
#
loop_
_entity_poly.entity_id
_entity_poly.type
_entity_poly.pdbx_seq_one_letter_code
_entity_poly.pdbx_strand_id
1 'polypeptide(L)'
;MTYSATIEEENKEIAKRYKDLLKGTYQALSAQDKKLIRTAFNLAVEAHSEQRRKTGEPYIYHPIAVAKIVAYEIGLGATSIAAALLHDVVEDTAYTVEDMERLFGENIARIVSGLTKISRLNKGQDASIQAENFRKMLLTLHDDVRVILIKIADRLHNMQTMDAMPEYKQVKIASETLYIYAPLAHRLGLYNIKTELEDLGLKYTEPEVYADILSKIKESKEEQQKYIERFASILHEGLQKEDFSYKIKGRTKSIFSIRRKMKAQNVSFDEVYDKFAIRIIYQPISKDEKFDAWKIYSIVTDYFKPNPSRLRDWISQPKSTGYEALHITVIGPDSKWVEVQIRSERMDEIAEKGYAAHFKYKQGNVEENGLEDWLNKLKETLENQSTNAVDFVEDFKLNLYSKEIFVFTPKGDLKSLPKGASALDFAFSIHTDVGLKCRGAKVNGKLVPLSYQLKSGDHVEVLTAADKKPNVRWLDFVMTARARTKIKTALREEEKAIAEEGRAILTRKLRHLKINVNERIFNEMATYFSLKTSFDLFYRIGNGAIDNNQLKAFVNQKNNAFISFFKNRLKRTPSKTIENKEEVTNKYDALVFGKEDEKLDYKISKCCNPIPGDKVFGFLTINDGIKVHKKDCPNAIAMQSNYAYRIMPAKWIDSSKQEFNAVLQISGEDKKGIVNNITRIISNNMDVYINNINISGDYGVFNGKISINVKNKTQLTKLIASIKKVDGVNKVERVNTL
;
A
#
# COMPACT_ATOMS: atom_id res chain seq x y z
N MET A 1 22.79 26.19 1.51
CA MET A 1 23.77 26.75 2.46
C MET A 1 25.03 25.91 2.32
N THR A 2 26.16 26.53 2.02
CA THR A 2 27.47 25.87 1.98
C THR A 2 27.93 25.61 3.42
N TYR A 3 28.15 24.36 3.78
CA TYR A 3 28.67 23.96 5.08
C TYR A 3 30.08 24.55 5.28
N SER A 4 30.28 25.32 6.36
CA SER A 4 31.48 26.16 6.56
C SER A 4 32.12 25.93 7.93
N ALA A 5 32.15 24.68 8.42
CA ALA A 5 32.81 24.34 9.68
C ALA A 5 34.30 24.00 9.44
N THR A 6 35.16 24.38 10.38
CA THR A 6 36.57 23.96 10.40
C THR A 6 36.70 22.49 10.82
N ILE A 7 37.80 21.83 10.47
CA ILE A 7 38.06 20.41 10.85
C ILE A 7 38.04 20.23 12.38
N GLU A 8 38.50 21.21 13.15
CA GLU A 8 38.44 21.18 14.62
C GLU A 8 37.00 21.25 15.15
N GLU A 9 36.15 22.10 14.54
CA GLU A 9 34.73 22.19 14.88
C GLU A 9 33.98 20.91 14.49
N GLU A 10 34.28 20.34 13.32
CA GLU A 10 33.74 19.04 12.88
C GLU A 10 34.08 17.95 13.90
N ASN A 11 35.35 17.82 14.29
CA ASN A 11 35.80 16.82 15.26
C ASN A 11 35.16 16.99 16.64
N LYS A 12 35.01 18.25 17.09
CA LYS A 12 34.34 18.57 18.36
C LYS A 12 32.86 18.18 18.32
N GLU A 13 32.18 18.42 17.20
CA GLU A 13 30.78 18.06 17.00
C GLU A 13 30.59 16.53 16.87
N ILE A 14 31.49 15.84 16.16
CA ILE A 14 31.53 14.37 16.09
C ILE A 14 31.65 13.77 17.51
N ALA A 15 32.59 14.27 18.32
CA ALA A 15 32.79 13.80 19.68
C ALA A 15 31.58 14.10 20.58
N LYS A 16 30.92 15.25 20.39
CA LYS A 16 29.70 15.60 21.12
C LYS A 16 28.56 14.64 20.78
N ARG A 17 28.29 14.39 19.49
CA ARG A 17 27.25 13.46 19.03
C ARG A 17 27.48 12.04 19.52
N TYR A 18 28.74 11.58 19.54
CA TYR A 18 29.11 10.29 20.10
C TYR A 18 28.90 10.21 21.62
N LYS A 19 29.29 11.25 22.37
CA LYS A 19 29.03 11.32 23.82
C LYS A 19 27.54 11.32 24.11
N ASP A 20 26.76 12.03 23.32
CA ASP A 20 25.31 12.03 23.45
C ASP A 20 24.77 10.61 23.21
N LEU A 21 25.14 9.94 22.11
CA LEU A 21 24.77 8.54 21.83
C LEU A 21 24.94 7.64 23.06
N LEU A 22 26.08 7.73 23.76
CA LEU A 22 26.36 6.91 24.95
C LEU A 22 25.56 7.30 26.21
N LYS A 23 25.10 8.56 26.32
CA LYS A 23 24.34 9.04 27.50
C LYS A 23 22.88 8.62 27.48
N GLY A 24 22.27 8.58 26.30
CA GLY A 24 20.83 8.32 26.16
C GLY A 24 20.47 6.85 25.93
N THR A 25 21.42 5.93 26.04
CA THR A 25 21.12 4.50 25.85
C THR A 25 20.18 4.02 26.95
N TYR A 26 19.04 3.48 26.54
CA TYR A 26 18.00 3.00 27.45
C TYR A 26 18.42 1.75 28.25
N GLN A 27 19.39 1.00 27.73
CA GLN A 27 20.01 -0.14 28.41
C GLN A 27 21.27 0.30 29.15
N ALA A 28 21.51 -0.28 30.33
CA ALA A 28 22.77 -0.09 31.04
C ALA A 28 23.90 -0.77 30.25
N LEU A 29 24.73 0.03 29.58
CA LEU A 29 25.88 -0.47 28.84
C LEU A 29 27.01 -0.85 29.81
N SER A 30 27.46 -2.10 29.74
CA SER A 30 28.66 -2.55 30.46
C SER A 30 29.93 -1.84 29.93
N ALA A 31 31.04 -1.97 30.67
CA ALA A 31 32.32 -1.45 30.20
C ALA A 31 32.75 -2.10 28.86
N GLN A 32 32.42 -3.38 28.68
CA GLN A 32 32.69 -4.13 27.45
C GLN A 32 31.84 -3.64 26.28
N ASP A 33 30.56 -3.36 26.52
CA ASP A 33 29.64 -2.79 25.51
C ASP A 33 30.12 -1.41 25.03
N LYS A 34 30.53 -0.55 25.97
CA LYS A 34 31.09 0.77 25.63
C LYS A 34 32.37 0.65 24.82
N LYS A 35 33.21 -0.35 25.10
CA LYS A 35 34.42 -0.63 24.33
C LYS A 35 34.07 -1.08 22.91
N LEU A 36 33.12 -1.99 22.75
CA LEU A 36 32.63 -2.45 21.45
C LEU A 36 32.10 -1.29 20.60
N ILE A 37 31.21 -0.47 21.16
CA ILE A 37 30.63 0.69 20.47
C ILE A 37 31.74 1.69 20.08
N ARG A 38 32.72 1.90 20.96
CA ARG A 38 33.87 2.78 20.66
C ARG A 38 34.71 2.26 19.51
N THR A 39 35.01 0.96 19.46
CA THR A 39 35.76 0.36 18.36
C THR A 39 35.00 0.51 17.04
N ALA A 40 33.69 0.25 17.03
CA ALA A 40 32.85 0.41 15.85
C ALA A 40 32.78 1.88 15.38
N PHE A 41 32.66 2.81 16.33
CA PHE A 41 32.67 4.24 16.05
C PHE A 41 34.00 4.71 15.43
N ASN A 42 35.13 4.31 16.00
CA ASN A 42 36.44 4.69 15.48
C ASN A 42 36.62 4.18 14.04
N LEU A 43 36.23 2.93 13.78
CA LEU A 43 36.30 2.36 12.44
C LEU A 43 35.40 3.11 11.45
N ALA A 44 34.17 3.45 11.84
CA ALA A 44 33.26 4.20 10.98
C ALA A 44 33.79 5.62 10.68
N VAL A 45 34.40 6.30 11.67
CA VAL A 45 35.04 7.61 11.48
C VAL A 45 36.21 7.51 10.49
N GLU A 46 37.05 6.49 10.64
CA GLU A 46 38.19 6.25 9.76
C GLU A 46 37.72 5.94 8.32
N ALA A 47 36.79 4.99 8.18
CA ALA A 47 36.28 4.53 6.90
C ALA A 47 35.59 5.64 6.10
N HIS A 48 34.86 6.54 6.77
CA HIS A 48 34.13 7.65 6.13
C HIS A 48 34.86 9.00 6.22
N SER A 49 36.16 9.01 6.55
CA SER A 49 36.94 10.25 6.78
C SER A 49 36.98 11.19 5.58
N GLU A 50 37.11 10.65 4.36
CA GLU A 50 37.12 11.40 3.10
C GLU A 50 35.71 11.61 2.51
N GLN A 51 34.68 10.95 3.05
CA GLN A 51 33.33 11.00 2.51
C GLN A 51 32.55 12.22 3.06
N ARG A 52 31.81 12.89 2.17
CA ARG A 52 30.94 14.04 2.50
C ARG A 52 29.55 13.86 1.91
N ARG A 53 28.53 14.38 2.60
CA ARG A 53 27.15 14.46 2.09
C ARG A 53 27.02 15.56 1.04
N LYS A 54 25.92 15.54 0.28
CA LYS A 54 25.59 16.59 -0.71
C LYS A 54 25.44 17.99 -0.10
N THR A 55 25.12 18.06 1.19
CA THR A 55 25.04 19.30 1.96
C THR A 55 26.42 19.87 2.33
N GLY A 56 27.48 19.08 2.17
CA GLY A 56 28.85 19.40 2.59
C GLY A 56 29.23 18.84 3.96
N GLU A 57 28.27 18.30 4.72
CA GLU A 57 28.52 17.75 6.07
C GLU A 57 29.32 16.43 6.03
N PRO A 58 30.13 16.13 7.09
CA PRO A 58 30.74 14.82 7.30
C PRO A 58 29.74 13.67 7.20
N TYR A 59 30.07 12.64 6.41
CA TYR A 59 29.16 11.50 6.22
C TYR A 59 28.86 10.76 7.53
N ILE A 60 29.85 10.70 8.43
CA ILE A 60 29.77 10.05 9.75
C ILE A 60 28.62 10.54 10.64
N TYR A 61 28.10 11.76 10.41
CA TYR A 61 26.90 12.23 11.10
C TYR A 61 25.70 11.33 10.91
N HIS A 62 25.60 10.67 9.76
CA HIS A 62 24.52 9.75 9.46
C HIS A 62 24.59 8.45 10.28
N PRO A 63 25.68 7.65 10.23
CA PRO A 63 25.79 6.48 11.09
C PRO A 63 25.59 6.77 12.58
N ILE A 64 26.09 7.90 13.10
CA ILE A 64 25.88 8.29 14.51
C ILE A 64 24.39 8.54 14.78
N ALA A 65 23.69 9.24 13.88
CA ALA A 65 22.26 9.51 14.05
C ALA A 65 21.40 8.23 13.93
N VAL A 66 21.75 7.31 13.02
CA VAL A 66 21.08 6.01 12.91
C VAL A 66 21.29 5.19 14.19
N ALA A 67 22.53 5.12 14.68
CA ALA A 67 22.84 4.47 15.96
C ALA A 67 22.07 5.09 17.13
N LYS A 68 21.85 6.41 17.11
CA LYS A 68 21.06 7.13 18.12
C LYS A 68 19.58 6.73 18.07
N ILE A 69 18.98 6.67 16.88
CA ILE A 69 17.60 6.19 16.71
C ILE A 69 17.47 4.74 17.20
N VAL A 70 18.43 3.88 16.83
CA VAL A 70 18.49 2.48 17.28
C VAL A 70 18.60 2.36 18.80
N ALA A 71 19.41 3.21 19.44
CA ALA A 71 19.61 3.17 20.88
C ALA A 71 18.44 3.78 21.67
N TYR A 72 17.82 4.85 21.18
CA TYR A 72 16.87 5.66 21.96
C TYR A 72 15.41 5.32 21.64
N GLU A 73 15.07 5.34 20.34
CA GLU A 73 13.69 5.16 19.87
C GLU A 73 13.33 3.68 19.82
N ILE A 74 14.26 2.85 19.36
CA ILE A 74 14.06 1.39 19.30
C ILE A 74 14.48 0.74 20.63
N GLY A 75 15.63 1.14 21.20
CA GLY A 75 16.10 0.58 22.48
C GLY A 75 16.90 -0.72 22.33
N LEU A 76 17.59 -0.92 21.22
CA LEU A 76 18.43 -2.09 21.00
C LEU A 76 19.78 -2.00 21.75
N GLY A 77 20.37 -3.16 22.04
CA GLY A 77 21.63 -3.28 22.78
C GLY A 77 22.89 -3.02 21.95
N ALA A 78 24.05 -3.11 22.61
CA ALA A 78 25.36 -2.71 22.09
C ALA A 78 25.72 -3.28 20.72
N THR A 79 25.40 -4.56 20.45
CA THR A 79 25.62 -5.21 19.16
C THR A 79 24.90 -4.52 18.01
N SER A 80 23.65 -4.08 18.24
CA SER A 80 22.85 -3.40 17.20
C SER A 80 23.31 -1.96 17.01
N ILE A 81 23.73 -1.30 18.09
CA ILE A 81 24.31 0.04 18.04
C ILE A 81 25.63 0.01 17.24
N ALA A 82 26.50 -0.96 17.50
CA ALA A 82 27.73 -1.17 16.74
C ALA A 82 27.44 -1.46 15.26
N ALA A 83 26.52 -2.37 14.95
CA ALA A 83 26.12 -2.65 13.57
C ALA A 83 25.51 -1.43 12.86
N ALA A 84 24.74 -0.60 13.57
CA ALA A 84 24.20 0.65 13.03
C ALA A 84 25.28 1.70 12.72
N LEU A 85 26.37 1.76 13.50
CA LEU A 85 27.51 2.60 13.16
C LEU A 85 28.26 2.11 11.92
N LEU A 86 28.24 0.80 11.67
CA LEU A 86 28.98 0.13 10.60
C LEU A 86 28.16 -0.13 9.33
N HIS A 87 26.87 0.20 9.30
CA HIS A 87 25.94 -0.28 8.28
C HIS A 87 26.32 0.09 6.84
N ASP A 88 26.91 1.27 6.65
CA ASP A 88 27.36 1.76 5.33
C ASP A 88 28.86 1.55 5.09
N VAL A 89 29.61 1.07 6.09
CA VAL A 89 31.07 0.91 5.97
C VAL A 89 31.40 -0.10 4.87
N VAL A 90 30.72 -1.25 4.83
CA VAL A 90 30.96 -2.29 3.81
C VAL A 90 30.41 -1.90 2.42
N GLU A 91 29.50 -0.93 2.36
CA GLU A 91 28.92 -0.47 1.09
C GLU A 91 29.77 0.59 0.41
N ASP A 92 30.25 1.56 1.19
CA ASP A 92 30.87 2.78 0.68
C ASP A 92 32.39 2.78 0.75
N THR A 93 33.00 1.78 1.39
CA THR A 93 34.45 1.75 1.66
C THR A 93 35.09 0.42 1.26
N ALA A 94 36.41 0.30 1.41
CA ALA A 94 37.16 -0.90 1.03
C ALA A 94 36.98 -2.10 1.99
N TYR A 95 36.34 -1.88 3.16
CA TYR A 95 36.13 -2.94 4.15
C TYR A 95 35.15 -4.00 3.67
N THR A 96 35.42 -5.26 3.99
CA THR A 96 34.61 -6.42 3.61
C THR A 96 33.79 -6.98 4.78
N VAL A 97 32.84 -7.88 4.49
CA VAL A 97 32.06 -8.57 5.54
C VAL A 97 32.98 -9.45 6.40
N GLU A 98 33.99 -10.05 5.78
CA GLU A 98 35.00 -10.88 6.42
C GLU A 98 35.85 -10.06 7.40
N ASP A 99 36.14 -8.79 7.07
CA ASP A 99 36.81 -7.88 8.00
C ASP A 99 35.93 -7.55 9.21
N MET A 100 34.63 -7.35 9.00
CA MET A 100 33.68 -7.12 10.09
C MET A 100 33.62 -8.34 11.03
N GLU A 101 33.67 -9.55 10.48
CA GLU A 101 33.66 -10.79 11.26
C GLU A 101 34.93 -10.93 12.10
N ARG A 102 36.09 -10.62 11.54
CA ARG A 102 37.36 -10.65 12.27
C ARG A 102 37.44 -9.62 13.39
N LEU A 103 36.91 -8.41 13.16
CA LEU A 103 37.01 -7.28 14.11
C LEU A 103 35.92 -7.29 15.19
N PHE A 104 34.71 -7.73 14.86
CA PHE A 104 33.53 -7.61 15.72
C PHE A 104 32.78 -8.92 15.97
N GLY A 105 33.17 -10.00 15.32
CA GLY A 105 32.56 -11.32 15.43
C GLY A 105 31.39 -11.55 14.47
N GLU A 106 30.97 -12.82 14.39
CA GLU A 106 29.97 -13.32 13.46
C GLU A 106 28.62 -12.59 13.56
N ASN A 107 28.17 -12.28 14.79
CA ASN A 107 26.87 -11.64 15.01
C ASN A 107 26.75 -10.26 14.36
N ILE A 108 27.79 -9.42 14.44
CA ILE A 108 27.77 -8.08 13.84
C ILE A 108 27.95 -8.18 12.33
N ALA A 109 28.86 -9.05 11.87
CA ALA A 109 29.08 -9.30 10.45
C ALA A 109 27.81 -9.77 9.74
N ARG A 110 27.03 -10.67 10.37
CA ARG A 110 25.74 -11.15 9.86
C ARG A 110 24.72 -10.02 9.69
N ILE A 111 24.62 -9.12 10.68
CA ILE A 111 23.70 -7.98 10.62
C ILE A 111 24.13 -7.00 9.51
N VAL A 112 25.42 -6.64 9.46
CA VAL A 112 25.96 -5.73 8.45
C VAL A 112 25.80 -6.34 7.04
N SER A 113 26.12 -7.62 6.85
CA SER A 113 25.87 -8.35 5.60
C SER A 113 24.40 -8.32 5.17
N GLY A 114 23.48 -8.51 6.13
CA GLY A 114 22.04 -8.39 5.89
C GLY A 114 21.64 -7.01 5.37
N LEU A 115 22.17 -5.94 6.00
CA LEU A 115 21.93 -4.55 5.59
C LEU A 115 22.48 -4.26 4.19
N THR A 116 23.71 -4.68 3.91
CA THR A 116 24.39 -4.48 2.62
C THR A 116 23.67 -5.17 1.46
N LYS A 117 23.15 -6.39 1.68
CA LYS A 117 22.35 -7.11 0.68
C LYS A 117 21.11 -6.31 0.29
N ILE A 118 20.42 -5.71 1.26
CA ILE A 118 19.19 -4.93 1.02
C ILE A 118 19.49 -3.69 0.17
N SER A 119 20.56 -2.96 0.45
CA SER A 119 20.87 -1.71 -0.26
C SER A 119 21.36 -1.93 -1.69
N ARG A 120 22.16 -2.97 -1.95
CA ARG A 120 22.63 -3.30 -3.31
C ARG A 120 21.50 -3.68 -4.26
N LEU A 121 20.41 -4.23 -3.73
CA LEU A 121 19.24 -4.64 -4.50
C LEU A 121 18.47 -3.44 -5.08
N ASN A 122 18.41 -2.30 -4.39
CA ASN A 122 17.56 -1.14 -4.73
C ASN A 122 17.95 -0.31 -5.98
N LYS A 123 18.87 -0.80 -6.82
CA LYS A 123 19.40 -0.05 -7.98
C LYS A 123 18.65 -0.30 -9.32
N GLY A 124 17.65 -1.19 -9.37
CA GLY A 124 16.86 -1.48 -10.59
C GLY A 124 15.64 -0.58 -10.82
N GLN A 125 15.34 -0.22 -12.08
CA GLN A 125 14.17 0.58 -12.46
C GLN A 125 12.90 -0.25 -12.71
N ASP A 126 13.01 -1.58 -12.87
CA ASP A 126 11.89 -2.46 -13.14
C ASP A 126 11.11 -2.84 -11.87
N ALA A 127 9.77 -2.81 -11.97
CA ALA A 127 8.84 -3.15 -10.90
C ALA A 127 8.98 -4.62 -10.44
N SER A 128 9.27 -5.53 -11.37
CA SER A 128 9.52 -6.94 -11.05
C SER A 128 10.79 -7.08 -10.22
N ILE A 129 11.83 -6.31 -10.53
CA ILE A 129 13.09 -6.30 -9.79
C ILE A 129 12.86 -5.68 -8.41
N GLN A 130 12.09 -4.59 -8.28
CA GLN A 130 11.72 -4.04 -6.97
C GLN A 130 10.91 -5.01 -6.10
N ALA A 131 9.99 -5.76 -6.70
CA ALA A 131 9.23 -6.80 -6.01
C ALA A 131 10.13 -7.96 -5.55
N GLU A 132 11.11 -8.36 -6.37
CA GLU A 132 12.12 -9.35 -5.98
C GLU A 132 13.07 -8.82 -4.91
N ASN A 133 13.49 -7.56 -4.99
CA ASN A 133 14.33 -6.91 -3.99
C ASN A 133 13.62 -6.83 -2.66
N PHE A 134 12.33 -6.50 -2.68
CA PHE A 134 11.48 -6.50 -1.50
C PHE A 134 11.32 -7.91 -0.94
N ARG A 135 11.08 -8.92 -1.79
CA ARG A 135 11.05 -10.33 -1.36
C ARG A 135 12.36 -10.77 -0.71
N LYS A 136 13.50 -10.40 -1.29
CA LYS A 136 14.84 -10.67 -0.76
C LYS A 136 15.09 -9.92 0.56
N MET A 137 14.66 -8.67 0.67
CA MET A 137 14.69 -7.90 1.93
C MET A 137 13.81 -8.56 3.01
N LEU A 138 12.67 -9.14 2.64
CA LEU A 138 11.82 -9.87 3.58
C LEU A 138 12.44 -11.19 4.03
N LEU A 139 13.18 -11.88 3.15
CA LEU A 139 13.92 -13.10 3.50
C LEU A 139 15.01 -12.82 4.54
N THR A 140 15.72 -11.70 4.44
CA THR A 140 16.74 -11.34 5.43
C THR A 140 16.15 -10.95 6.80
N LEU A 141 14.83 -10.76 6.91
CA LEU A 141 14.15 -10.54 8.20
C LEU A 141 14.13 -11.79 9.09
N HIS A 142 14.04 -12.96 8.46
CA HIS A 142 13.91 -14.22 9.20
C HIS A 142 15.19 -14.57 9.94
N ASP A 143 16.35 -14.28 9.33
CA ASP A 143 17.65 -14.61 9.91
C ASP A 143 17.96 -13.74 11.14
N ASP A 144 17.62 -12.45 11.10
CA ASP A 144 17.81 -11.53 12.24
C ASP A 144 16.94 -10.27 12.13
N VAL A 145 15.95 -10.14 13.04
CA VAL A 145 15.04 -8.97 13.09
C VAL A 145 15.78 -7.64 13.30
N ARG A 146 17.01 -7.66 13.85
CA ARG A 146 17.79 -6.42 14.06
C ARG A 146 18.15 -5.73 12.75
N VAL A 147 18.32 -6.49 11.66
CA VAL A 147 18.61 -5.95 10.32
C VAL A 147 17.53 -4.96 9.89
N ILE A 148 16.25 -5.32 10.07
CA ILE A 148 15.17 -4.42 9.63
C ILE A 148 14.94 -3.26 10.56
N LEU A 149 15.14 -3.45 11.87
CA LEU A 149 15.05 -2.38 12.84
C LEU A 149 16.10 -1.30 12.54
N ILE A 150 17.33 -1.71 12.23
CA ILE A 150 18.39 -0.78 11.80
C ILE A 150 18.03 -0.15 10.45
N LYS A 151 17.48 -0.90 9.48
CA LYS A 151 17.09 -0.33 8.17
C LYS A 151 15.94 0.67 8.26
N ILE A 152 15.00 0.48 9.18
CA ILE A 152 13.92 1.44 9.47
C ILE A 152 14.52 2.70 10.11
N ALA A 153 15.49 2.57 11.01
CA ALA A 153 16.19 3.71 11.60
C ALA A 153 17.00 4.51 10.56
N ASP A 154 17.72 3.81 9.67
CA ASP A 154 18.38 4.40 8.50
C ASP A 154 17.37 5.18 7.63
N ARG A 155 16.25 4.53 7.27
CA ARG A 155 15.20 5.18 6.48
C ARG A 155 14.62 6.41 7.18
N LEU A 156 14.40 6.37 8.49
CA LEU A 156 13.90 7.51 9.26
C LEU A 156 14.86 8.70 9.16
N HIS A 157 16.16 8.48 9.42
CA HIS A 157 17.14 9.55 9.31
C HIS A 157 17.25 10.10 7.87
N ASN A 158 17.14 9.25 6.87
CA ASN A 158 17.12 9.68 5.46
C ASN A 158 15.88 10.54 5.13
N MET A 159 14.72 10.21 5.72
CA MET A 159 13.52 11.04 5.60
C MET A 159 13.68 12.39 6.32
N GLN A 160 14.36 12.44 7.48
CA GLN A 160 14.61 13.66 8.23
C GLN A 160 15.58 14.62 7.52
N THR A 161 16.50 14.10 6.70
CA THR A 161 17.59 14.87 6.06
C THR A 161 17.41 15.08 4.55
N MET A 162 16.19 14.89 4.04
CA MET A 162 15.93 14.86 2.59
C MET A 162 15.79 16.24 1.92
N ASP A 163 15.75 17.33 2.70
CA ASP A 163 15.41 18.67 2.20
C ASP A 163 16.35 19.17 1.08
N ALA A 164 17.60 18.72 1.04
CA ALA A 164 18.57 19.09 0.00
C ALA A 164 18.51 18.25 -1.29
N MET A 165 17.64 17.23 -1.36
CA MET A 165 17.51 16.37 -2.54
C MET A 165 16.58 16.96 -3.61
N PRO A 166 16.74 16.58 -4.90
CA PRO A 166 15.77 16.93 -5.93
C PRO A 166 14.37 16.38 -5.65
N GLU A 167 13.33 17.14 -5.99
CA GLU A 167 11.91 16.82 -5.73
C GLU A 167 11.51 15.42 -6.21
N TYR A 168 11.93 15.01 -7.43
CA TYR A 168 11.60 13.68 -7.95
C TYR A 168 12.15 12.53 -7.10
N LYS A 169 13.33 12.73 -6.47
CA LYS A 169 13.89 11.75 -5.51
C LYS A 169 13.16 11.81 -4.20
N GLN A 170 12.78 13.01 -3.74
CA GLN A 170 12.01 13.18 -2.51
C GLN A 170 10.68 12.44 -2.57
N VAL A 171 9.90 12.67 -3.63
CA VAL A 171 8.61 12.00 -3.84
C VAL A 171 8.79 10.49 -3.95
N LYS A 172 9.84 10.00 -4.64
CA LYS A 172 10.12 8.56 -4.76
C LYS A 172 10.38 7.93 -3.40
N ILE A 173 11.33 8.48 -2.64
CA ILE A 173 11.73 7.95 -1.32
C ILE A 173 10.56 8.07 -0.33
N ALA A 174 9.83 9.18 -0.33
CA ALA A 174 8.66 9.37 0.52
C ALA A 174 7.53 8.38 0.19
N SER A 175 7.29 8.11 -1.10
CA SER A 175 6.30 7.13 -1.53
C SER A 175 6.70 5.71 -1.10
N GLU A 176 7.97 5.34 -1.25
CA GLU A 176 8.51 4.06 -0.77
C GLU A 176 8.37 3.94 0.75
N THR A 177 8.69 5.00 1.49
CA THR A 177 8.53 5.07 2.95
C THR A 177 7.09 4.84 3.40
N LEU A 178 6.13 5.55 2.79
CA LEU A 178 4.71 5.40 3.09
C LEU A 178 4.19 4.01 2.71
N TYR A 179 4.71 3.44 1.62
CA TYR A 179 4.23 2.18 1.06
C TYR A 179 4.82 0.94 1.75
N ILE A 180 6.05 1.02 2.24
CA ILE A 180 6.80 -0.13 2.76
C ILE A 180 7.16 0.06 4.22
N TYR A 181 7.97 1.08 4.52
CA TYR A 181 8.63 1.20 5.82
C TYR A 181 7.68 1.59 6.94
N ALA A 182 6.73 2.50 6.71
CA ALA A 182 5.75 2.89 7.71
C ALA A 182 4.82 1.71 8.12
N PRO A 183 4.21 0.95 7.19
CA PRO A 183 3.46 -0.26 7.53
C PRO A 183 4.28 -1.33 8.25
N LEU A 184 5.55 -1.48 7.87
CA LEU A 184 6.45 -2.44 8.51
C LEU A 184 6.80 -2.03 9.94
N ALA A 185 7.11 -0.75 10.15
CA ALA A 185 7.30 -0.17 11.49
C ALA A 185 6.06 -0.36 12.37
N HIS A 186 4.84 -0.19 11.82
CA HIS A 186 3.60 -0.48 12.52
C HIS A 186 3.50 -1.94 12.98
N ARG A 187 3.82 -2.90 12.10
CA ARG A 187 3.76 -4.33 12.43
C ARG A 187 4.80 -4.75 13.48
N LEU A 188 5.96 -4.11 13.47
CA LEU A 188 7.01 -4.30 14.50
C LEU A 188 6.71 -3.56 15.82
N GLY A 189 5.58 -2.84 15.90
CA GLY A 189 5.16 -2.08 17.07
C GLY A 189 5.88 -0.74 17.25
N LEU A 190 6.68 -0.29 16.27
CA LEU A 190 7.42 0.97 16.32
C LEU A 190 6.51 2.16 15.98
N TYR A 191 5.52 2.45 16.84
CA TYR A 191 4.47 3.43 16.56
C TYR A 191 4.97 4.86 16.39
N ASN A 192 6.01 5.27 17.13
CA ASN A 192 6.57 6.61 17.03
C ASN A 192 7.31 6.81 15.72
N ILE A 193 8.22 5.90 15.38
CA ILE A 193 8.92 5.89 14.10
C ILE A 193 7.91 5.82 12.94
N LYS A 194 6.90 4.96 13.04
CA LYS A 194 5.83 4.86 12.05
C LYS A 194 5.11 6.18 11.84
N THR A 195 4.76 6.87 12.92
CA THR A 195 4.06 8.15 12.87
C THR A 195 4.94 9.23 12.23
N GLU A 196 6.21 9.26 12.58
CA GLU A 196 7.18 10.21 12.02
C GLU A 196 7.45 9.94 10.53
N LEU A 197 7.61 8.69 10.13
CA LEU A 197 7.73 8.29 8.72
C LEU A 197 6.47 8.67 7.91
N GLU A 198 5.28 8.52 8.48
CA GLU A 198 4.02 8.93 7.87
C GLU A 198 3.94 10.46 7.67
N ASP A 199 4.30 11.23 8.70
CA ASP A 199 4.25 12.69 8.65
C ASP A 199 5.33 13.26 7.71
N LEU A 200 6.57 12.73 7.75
CA LEU A 200 7.64 13.08 6.81
C LEU A 200 7.27 12.64 5.38
N GLY A 201 6.62 11.49 5.23
CA GLY A 201 6.08 11.04 3.95
C GLY A 201 5.08 12.04 3.38
N LEU A 202 4.18 12.58 4.21
CA LEU A 202 3.22 13.60 3.79
C LEU A 202 3.91 14.93 3.46
N LYS A 203 4.91 15.34 4.26
CA LYS A 203 5.70 16.57 4.04
C LYS A 203 6.25 16.66 2.61
N TYR A 204 6.72 15.55 2.05
CA TYR A 204 7.30 15.52 0.69
C TYR A 204 6.32 15.13 -0.41
N THR A 205 5.18 14.50 -0.10
CA THR A 205 4.19 14.08 -1.11
C THR A 205 3.07 15.10 -1.32
N GLU A 206 2.61 15.77 -0.25
CA GLU A 206 1.58 16.83 -0.28
C GLU A 206 2.04 18.01 0.63
N PRO A 207 3.10 18.78 0.26
CA PRO A 207 3.71 19.79 1.14
C PRO A 207 2.76 20.91 1.57
N GLU A 208 1.91 21.39 0.66
CA GLU A 208 0.93 22.45 0.95
C GLU A 208 -0.07 22.02 2.03
N VAL A 209 -0.58 20.79 1.93
CA VAL A 209 -1.53 20.22 2.89
C VAL A 209 -0.86 19.99 4.25
N TYR A 210 0.38 19.51 4.24
CA TYR A 210 1.16 19.34 5.46
C TYR A 210 1.35 20.68 6.19
N ALA A 211 1.70 21.75 5.46
CA ALA A 211 1.90 23.07 6.02
C ALA A 211 0.61 23.67 6.61
N ASP A 212 -0.53 23.54 5.91
CA ASP A 212 -1.84 24.00 6.39
C ASP A 212 -2.25 23.33 7.70
N ILE A 213 -2.18 21.99 7.75
CA ILE A 213 -2.53 21.23 8.97
C ILE A 213 -1.56 21.57 10.11
N LEU A 214 -0.26 21.74 9.82
CA LEU A 214 0.73 22.12 10.82
C LEU A 214 0.45 23.49 11.44
N SER A 215 0.03 24.49 10.63
CA SER A 215 -0.35 25.82 11.14
C SER A 215 -1.54 25.71 12.09
N LYS A 216 -2.60 25.02 11.65
CA LYS A 216 -3.82 24.85 12.44
C LYS A 216 -3.58 24.11 13.76
N ILE A 217 -2.70 23.10 13.77
CA ILE A 217 -2.31 22.43 15.01
C ILE A 217 -1.59 23.40 15.95
N LYS A 218 -0.67 24.23 15.45
CA LYS A 218 0.04 25.23 16.26
C LYS A 218 -0.91 26.26 16.87
N GLU A 219 -1.85 26.77 16.08
CA GLU A 219 -2.87 27.73 16.52
C GLU A 219 -3.77 27.15 17.64
N SER A 220 -4.17 25.88 17.51
CA SER A 220 -5.03 25.21 18.51
C SER A 220 -4.32 24.74 19.79
N LYS A 221 -2.99 24.85 19.87
CA LYS A 221 -2.19 24.22 20.94
C LYS A 221 -2.48 24.79 22.33
N GLU A 222 -2.64 26.11 22.44
CA GLU A 222 -2.87 26.77 23.72
C GLU A 222 -4.28 26.48 24.27
N GLU A 223 -5.29 26.48 23.40
CA GLU A 223 -6.66 26.09 23.75
C GLU A 223 -6.72 24.63 24.23
N GLN A 224 -6.03 23.73 23.53
CA GLN A 224 -5.93 22.33 23.92
C GLN A 224 -5.27 22.15 25.27
N GLN A 225 -4.17 22.86 25.54
CA GLN A 225 -3.47 22.77 26.83
C GLN A 225 -4.37 23.19 27.98
N LYS A 226 -5.07 24.33 27.85
CA LYS A 226 -6.05 24.79 28.85
C LYS A 226 -7.18 23.78 29.06
N TYR A 227 -7.63 23.12 27.99
CA TYR A 227 -8.65 22.07 28.09
C TYR A 227 -8.15 20.85 28.85
N ILE A 228 -6.92 20.39 28.58
CA ILE A 228 -6.31 19.24 29.25
C ILE A 228 -6.12 19.53 30.74
N GLU A 229 -5.69 20.74 31.10
CA GLU A 229 -5.54 21.16 32.50
C GLU A 229 -6.88 21.13 33.25
N ARG A 230 -7.95 21.65 32.64
CA ARG A 230 -9.32 21.57 33.22
C ARG A 230 -9.79 20.13 33.37
N PHE A 231 -9.53 19.28 32.37
CA PHE A 231 -9.89 17.86 32.45
C PHE A 231 -9.11 17.14 33.56
N ALA A 232 -7.81 17.43 33.67
CA ALA A 232 -6.93 16.84 34.66
C ALA A 232 -7.28 17.29 36.09
N SER A 233 -7.65 18.56 36.29
CA SER A 233 -8.02 19.07 37.62
C SER A 233 -9.26 18.38 38.18
N ILE A 234 -10.26 18.08 37.34
CA ILE A 234 -11.49 17.37 37.76
C ILE A 234 -11.18 15.94 38.20
N LEU A 235 -10.31 15.24 37.46
CA LEU A 235 -9.91 13.88 37.82
C LEU A 235 -8.93 13.83 38.99
N HIS A 236 -8.30 14.95 39.34
CA HIS A 236 -7.23 15.00 40.34
C HIS A 236 -7.72 14.51 41.69
N GLU A 237 -8.87 15.03 42.14
CA GLU A 237 -9.48 14.67 43.43
C GLU A 237 -9.85 13.18 43.49
N GLY A 238 -10.44 12.65 42.40
CA GLY A 238 -10.83 11.24 42.32
C GLY A 238 -9.65 10.27 42.31
N LEU A 239 -8.58 10.61 41.58
CA LEU A 239 -7.39 9.76 41.48
C LEU A 239 -6.52 9.83 42.74
N GLN A 240 -6.43 11.00 43.39
CA GLN A 240 -5.65 11.18 44.60
C GLN A 240 -6.29 10.49 45.80
N LYS A 241 -7.63 10.46 45.90
CA LYS A 241 -8.36 9.75 46.95
C LYS A 241 -8.04 8.25 47.01
N GLU A 242 -7.67 7.67 45.88
CA GLU A 242 -7.34 6.25 45.73
C GLU A 242 -5.82 5.97 45.69
N ASP A 243 -5.00 6.97 46.07
CA ASP A 243 -3.53 6.91 46.15
C ASP A 243 -2.82 6.49 44.84
N PHE A 244 -3.42 6.78 43.67
CA PHE A 244 -2.75 6.54 42.39
C PHE A 244 -1.66 7.58 42.10
N SER A 245 -0.47 7.10 41.74
CA SER A 245 0.56 7.90 41.07
C SER A 245 0.32 7.88 39.57
N TYR A 246 0.03 9.05 38.96
CA TYR A 246 -0.35 9.14 37.56
C TYR A 246 0.20 10.39 36.85
N LYS A 247 0.23 10.33 35.52
CA LYS A 247 0.58 11.42 34.61
C LYS A 247 -0.50 11.55 33.55
N ILE A 248 -1.23 12.67 33.55
CA ILE A 248 -2.19 12.99 32.50
C ILE A 248 -1.49 13.83 31.43
N LYS A 249 -1.52 13.39 30.18
CA LYS A 249 -0.93 14.09 29.04
C LYS A 249 -1.93 14.21 27.91
N GLY A 250 -1.96 15.37 27.26
CA GLY A 250 -2.61 15.50 25.96
C GLY A 250 -1.77 14.87 24.86
N ARG A 251 -2.41 14.11 23.97
CA ARG A 251 -1.82 13.61 22.73
C ARG A 251 -2.57 14.20 21.54
N THR A 252 -1.87 14.98 20.73
CA THR A 252 -2.37 15.36 19.39
C THR A 252 -2.24 14.19 18.43
N LYS A 253 -3.21 14.02 17.53
CA LYS A 253 -3.07 13.05 16.43
C LYS A 253 -2.04 13.57 15.42
N SER A 254 -1.38 12.64 14.74
CA SER A 254 -0.37 12.98 13.73
C SER A 254 -1.00 13.69 12.52
N ILE A 255 -0.19 14.45 11.79
CA ILE A 255 -0.65 15.23 10.63
C ILE A 255 -1.21 14.28 9.58
N PHE A 256 -0.52 13.18 9.32
CA PHE A 256 -0.97 12.14 8.41
C PHE A 256 -2.29 11.50 8.86
N SER A 257 -2.47 11.25 10.16
CA SER A 257 -3.69 10.67 10.69
C SER A 257 -4.89 11.61 10.54
N ILE A 258 -4.68 12.91 10.75
CA ILE A 258 -5.70 13.95 10.54
C ILE A 258 -6.06 14.03 9.06
N ARG A 259 -5.06 14.12 8.15
CA ARG A 259 -5.28 14.13 6.70
C ARG A 259 -6.04 12.89 6.22
N ARG A 260 -5.71 11.71 6.74
CA ARG A 260 -6.40 10.46 6.43
C ARG A 260 -7.86 10.49 6.88
N LYS A 261 -8.16 11.04 8.07
CA LYS A 261 -9.55 11.21 8.54
C LYS A 261 -10.31 12.22 7.68
N MET A 262 -9.71 13.36 7.35
CA MET A 262 -10.30 14.37 6.46
C MET A 262 -10.68 13.77 5.10
N LYS A 263 -9.77 12.99 4.47
CA LYS A 263 -10.08 12.29 3.21
C LYS A 263 -11.18 11.23 3.38
N ALA A 264 -11.13 10.42 4.45
CA ALA A 264 -12.06 9.32 4.64
C ALA A 264 -13.50 9.76 4.99
N GLN A 265 -13.64 10.86 5.71
CA GLN A 265 -14.93 11.43 6.13
C GLN A 265 -15.40 12.57 5.22
N ASN A 266 -14.53 13.05 4.32
CA ASN A 266 -14.76 14.21 3.46
C ASN A 266 -15.15 15.48 4.24
N VAL A 267 -14.42 15.74 5.33
CA VAL A 267 -14.64 16.87 6.25
C VAL A 267 -13.42 17.79 6.32
N SER A 268 -13.65 19.05 6.69
CA SER A 268 -12.61 20.04 6.94
C SER A 268 -11.83 19.76 8.23
N PHE A 269 -10.70 20.45 8.46
CA PHE A 269 -9.90 20.27 9.68
C PHE A 269 -10.74 20.56 10.93
N ASP A 270 -11.63 21.53 10.89
CA ASP A 270 -12.43 21.97 12.05
C ASP A 270 -13.44 20.93 12.50
N GLU A 271 -14.02 20.23 11.54
CA GLU A 271 -15.06 19.21 11.71
C GLU A 271 -14.51 17.82 12.09
N VAL A 272 -13.19 17.61 12.08
CA VAL A 272 -12.62 16.33 12.51
C VAL A 272 -12.83 16.15 14.02
N TYR A 273 -13.80 15.33 14.40
CA TYR A 273 -13.96 14.85 15.77
C TYR A 273 -12.76 13.97 16.21
N ASP A 274 -12.34 14.11 17.46
CA ASP A 274 -11.17 13.47 18.08
C ASP A 274 -9.79 13.94 17.54
N LYS A 275 -9.51 15.24 17.41
CA LYS A 275 -8.16 15.74 17.03
C LYS A 275 -7.11 15.49 18.10
N PHE A 276 -7.54 15.50 19.36
CA PHE A 276 -6.72 15.24 20.53
C PHE A 276 -7.33 14.08 21.33
N ALA A 277 -6.47 13.39 22.05
CA ALA A 277 -6.82 12.36 23.02
C ALA A 277 -6.13 12.68 24.34
N ILE A 278 -6.70 12.22 25.45
CA ILE A 278 -6.11 12.34 26.78
C ILE A 278 -5.53 11.00 27.16
N ARG A 279 -4.29 10.99 27.62
CA ARG A 279 -3.59 9.80 28.04
C ARG A 279 -3.37 9.87 29.54
N ILE A 280 -3.81 8.84 30.25
CA ILE A 280 -3.59 8.65 31.67
C ILE A 280 -2.59 7.50 31.81
N ILE A 281 -1.37 7.84 32.24
CA ILE A 281 -0.29 6.89 32.50
C ILE A 281 -0.22 6.72 34.02
N TYR A 282 -0.40 5.51 34.53
CA TYR A 282 -0.36 5.25 35.97
C TYR A 282 0.77 4.28 36.36
N GLN A 283 1.23 4.41 37.60
CA GLN A 283 2.07 3.41 38.24
C GLN A 283 1.17 2.39 38.94
N PRO A 284 1.30 1.09 38.61
CA PRO A 284 0.46 0.05 39.22
C PRO A 284 0.76 -0.05 40.73
N ILE A 285 -0.29 -0.07 41.54
CA ILE A 285 -0.23 -0.24 42.99
C ILE A 285 -0.24 -1.74 43.32
N SER A 286 -1.04 -2.50 42.57
CA SER A 286 -1.17 -3.94 42.75
C SER A 286 -0.31 -4.71 41.73
N LYS A 287 -0.06 -6.01 42.00
CA LYS A 287 0.58 -6.90 41.01
C LYS A 287 -0.27 -7.07 39.73
N ASP A 288 -1.57 -6.76 39.81
CA ASP A 288 -2.49 -6.84 38.68
C ASP A 288 -2.71 -5.46 38.07
N GLU A 289 -1.84 -5.07 37.13
CA GLU A 289 -1.95 -3.79 36.44
C GLU A 289 -3.33 -3.58 35.78
N LYS A 290 -4.03 -4.66 35.39
CA LYS A 290 -5.34 -4.59 34.74
C LYS A 290 -6.43 -4.12 35.70
N PHE A 291 -6.41 -4.59 36.95
CA PHE A 291 -7.37 -4.16 37.96
C PHE A 291 -7.31 -2.64 38.18
N ASP A 292 -6.09 -2.12 38.30
CA ASP A 292 -5.84 -0.69 38.48
C ASP A 292 -6.36 0.15 37.28
N ALA A 293 -6.19 -0.33 36.05
CA ALA A 293 -6.74 0.34 34.86
C ALA A 293 -8.28 0.44 34.89
N TRP A 294 -8.97 -0.63 35.31
CA TRP A 294 -10.43 -0.67 35.42
C TRP A 294 -10.95 0.20 36.59
N LYS A 295 -10.17 0.31 37.66
CA LYS A 295 -10.46 1.25 38.75
C LYS A 295 -10.36 2.69 38.27
N ILE A 296 -9.30 3.05 37.54
CA ILE A 296 -9.15 4.38 36.92
C ILE A 296 -10.27 4.65 35.91
N TYR A 297 -10.68 3.65 35.12
CA TYR A 297 -11.83 3.77 34.23
C TYR A 297 -13.11 4.15 35.00
N SER A 298 -13.36 3.49 36.13
CA SER A 298 -14.54 3.75 36.96
C SER A 298 -14.55 5.20 37.45
N ILE A 299 -13.40 5.67 37.96
CA ILE A 299 -13.21 7.07 38.36
C ILE A 299 -13.50 8.02 37.20
N VAL A 300 -12.97 7.76 36.01
CA VAL A 300 -13.24 8.62 34.83
C VAL A 300 -14.72 8.65 34.49
N THR A 301 -15.43 7.51 34.59
CA THR A 301 -16.87 7.44 34.30
C THR A 301 -17.78 8.05 35.36
N ASP A 302 -17.28 8.20 36.60
CA ASP A 302 -18.01 8.88 37.68
C ASP A 302 -18.09 10.40 37.42
N TYR A 303 -17.01 10.98 36.89
CA TYR A 303 -16.96 12.41 36.55
C TYR A 303 -17.48 12.73 35.14
N PHE A 304 -17.29 11.83 34.17
CA PHE A 304 -17.64 12.08 32.77
C PHE A 304 -18.51 10.98 32.18
N LYS A 305 -19.60 11.37 31.52
CA LYS A 305 -20.52 10.41 30.89
C LYS A 305 -19.84 9.65 29.75
N PRO A 306 -19.75 8.32 29.80
CA PRO A 306 -19.13 7.52 28.76
C PRO A 306 -20.08 7.20 27.61
N ASN A 307 -19.52 6.91 26.44
CA ASN A 307 -20.22 6.26 25.34
C ASN A 307 -19.87 4.75 25.31
N PRO A 308 -20.80 3.86 25.72
CA PRO A 308 -20.54 2.43 25.80
C PRO A 308 -20.11 1.79 24.47
N SER A 309 -20.61 2.30 23.33
CA SER A 309 -20.26 1.77 22.00
C SER A 309 -18.79 1.99 21.61
N ARG A 310 -18.12 2.94 22.27
CA ARG A 310 -16.74 3.35 22.00
C ARG A 310 -15.75 2.90 23.08
N LEU A 311 -16.13 1.97 23.94
CA LEU A 311 -15.20 1.26 24.82
C LEU A 311 -14.38 0.24 24.03
N ARG A 312 -13.06 0.23 24.21
CA ARG A 312 -12.17 -0.82 23.67
C ARG A 312 -11.22 -1.27 24.77
N ASP A 313 -11.36 -2.53 25.17
CA ASP A 313 -10.46 -3.18 26.13
C ASP A 313 -9.35 -3.91 25.40
N TRP A 314 -8.23 -3.22 25.17
CA TRP A 314 -7.01 -3.83 24.64
C TRP A 314 -6.11 -4.41 25.73
N ILE A 315 -6.51 -4.35 27.01
CA ILE A 315 -5.76 -4.98 28.11
C ILE A 315 -6.12 -6.46 28.18
N SER A 316 -7.41 -6.80 28.12
CA SER A 316 -7.85 -8.19 28.06
C SER A 316 -7.62 -8.84 26.70
N GLN A 317 -7.57 -8.04 25.64
CA GLN A 317 -7.35 -8.49 24.27
C GLN A 317 -6.24 -7.65 23.62
N PRO A 318 -4.95 -7.91 23.96
CA PRO A 318 -3.84 -7.21 23.35
C PRO A 318 -3.85 -7.34 21.83
N LYS A 319 -3.41 -6.29 21.13
CA LYS A 319 -3.26 -6.38 19.66
C LYS A 319 -2.08 -7.30 19.31
N SER A 320 -2.04 -7.77 18.07
CA SER A 320 -0.91 -8.55 17.52
C SER A 320 0.46 -7.87 17.66
N THR A 321 0.51 -6.54 17.82
CA THR A 321 1.74 -5.77 18.06
C THR A 321 2.15 -5.71 19.53
N GLY A 322 1.43 -6.36 20.45
CA GLY A 322 1.61 -6.21 21.91
C GLY A 322 1.02 -4.91 22.48
N TYR A 323 0.20 -4.18 21.73
CA TYR A 323 -0.39 -2.93 22.22
C TYR A 323 -1.49 -3.19 23.26
N GLU A 324 -1.32 -2.62 24.44
CA GLU A 324 -2.22 -2.72 25.60
C GLU A 324 -2.65 -1.32 26.06
N ALA A 325 -3.96 -1.11 26.18
CA ALA A 325 -4.56 0.09 26.77
C ALA A 325 -6.09 -0.08 26.87
N LEU A 326 -6.70 0.62 27.81
CA LEU A 326 -8.15 0.78 27.85
C LEU A 326 -8.52 2.10 27.17
N HIS A 327 -9.37 2.04 26.15
CA HIS A 327 -9.86 3.23 25.44
C HIS A 327 -11.32 3.45 25.74
N ILE A 328 -11.66 4.68 26.12
CA ILE A 328 -13.03 5.12 26.35
C ILE A 328 -13.24 6.47 25.68
N THR A 329 -14.44 6.71 25.14
CA THR A 329 -14.83 8.07 24.72
C THR A 329 -15.83 8.61 25.72
N VAL A 330 -15.55 9.77 26.29
CA VAL A 330 -16.40 10.46 27.27
C VAL A 330 -16.77 11.85 26.79
N ILE A 331 -17.87 12.39 27.32
CA ILE A 331 -18.20 13.81 27.16
C ILE A 331 -17.39 14.57 28.22
N GLY A 332 -16.36 15.30 27.78
CA GLY A 332 -15.52 16.11 28.65
C GLY A 332 -16.11 17.49 28.94
N PRO A 333 -15.31 18.40 29.55
CA PRO A 333 -15.67 19.80 29.72
C PRO A 333 -16.14 20.42 28.39
N ASP A 334 -16.99 21.44 28.44
CA ASP A 334 -17.50 22.14 27.24
C ASP A 334 -18.33 21.24 26.28
N SER A 335 -18.86 20.11 26.76
CA SER A 335 -19.66 19.14 26.00
C SER A 335 -18.96 18.55 24.75
N LYS A 336 -17.62 18.53 24.74
CA LYS A 336 -16.82 17.95 23.65
C LYS A 336 -16.57 16.45 23.90
N TRP A 337 -16.70 15.64 22.86
CA TRP A 337 -16.31 14.23 22.91
C TRP A 337 -14.79 14.09 22.95
N VAL A 338 -14.27 13.36 23.92
CA VAL A 338 -12.82 13.13 24.10
C VAL A 338 -12.53 11.66 24.30
N GLU A 339 -11.53 11.19 23.57
CA GLU A 339 -10.97 9.84 23.72
C GLU A 339 -9.95 9.85 24.87
N VAL A 340 -10.17 9.02 25.88
CA VAL A 340 -9.27 8.81 27.03
C VAL A 340 -8.62 7.44 26.90
N GLN A 341 -7.29 7.41 27.03
CA GLN A 341 -6.46 6.21 26.95
C GLN A 341 -5.82 5.96 28.31
N ILE A 342 -6.13 4.84 28.94
CA ILE A 342 -5.62 4.46 30.26
C ILE A 342 -4.64 3.31 30.08
N ARG A 343 -3.42 3.45 30.60
CA ARG A 343 -2.36 2.44 30.50
C ARG A 343 -1.30 2.59 31.59
N SER A 344 -0.67 1.49 32.01
CA SER A 344 0.44 1.52 32.97
C SER A 344 1.72 2.09 32.35
N GLU A 345 2.74 2.44 33.15
CA GLU A 345 4.05 2.86 32.63
C GLU A 345 4.70 1.79 31.72
N ARG A 346 4.53 0.50 32.04
CA ARG A 346 4.98 -0.62 31.20
C ARG A 346 4.21 -0.67 29.87
N MET A 347 2.88 -0.59 29.92
CA MET A 347 2.03 -0.58 28.73
C MET A 347 2.31 0.65 27.84
N ASP A 348 2.55 1.82 28.45
CA ASP A 348 2.97 3.04 27.75
C ASP A 348 4.28 2.79 26.99
N GLU A 349 5.26 2.19 27.64
CA GLU A 349 6.54 1.87 27.03
C GLU A 349 6.40 0.92 25.83
N ILE A 350 5.67 -0.19 25.99
CA ILE A 350 5.43 -1.16 24.91
C ILE A 350 4.69 -0.48 23.75
N ALA A 351 3.73 0.39 24.04
CA ALA A 351 2.97 1.08 23.02
C ALA A 351 3.77 2.16 22.26
N GLU A 352 4.83 2.72 22.83
CA GLU A 352 5.67 3.73 22.18
C GLU A 352 6.87 3.10 21.45
N LYS A 353 7.50 2.08 22.05
CA LYS A 353 8.75 1.45 21.55
C LYS A 353 8.54 0.07 20.91
N GLY A 354 7.36 -0.52 21.02
CA GLY A 354 7.03 -1.80 20.40
C GLY A 354 7.80 -2.99 20.96
N TYR A 355 8.09 -3.95 20.09
CA TYR A 355 8.68 -5.25 20.45
C TYR A 355 10.12 -5.15 21.01
N ALA A 356 10.82 -4.05 20.75
CA ALA A 356 12.17 -3.86 21.29
C ALA A 356 12.18 -3.58 22.80
N ALA A 357 11.08 -3.02 23.36
CA ALA A 357 10.89 -2.98 24.81
C ALA A 357 10.60 -4.37 25.40
N HIS A 358 9.97 -5.28 24.64
CA HIS A 358 9.69 -6.67 25.04
C HIS A 358 10.99 -7.49 25.23
N PHE A 359 11.98 -7.29 24.35
CA PHE A 359 13.31 -7.90 24.49
C PHE A 359 14.04 -7.53 25.80
N LYS A 360 13.75 -6.37 26.41
CA LYS A 360 14.34 -5.97 27.70
C LYS A 360 13.82 -6.81 28.88
N TYR A 361 12.56 -7.25 28.83
CA TYR A 361 11.90 -7.99 29.91
C TYR A 361 12.04 -9.52 29.78
N LYS A 362 12.53 -10.02 28.63
CA LYS A 362 12.70 -11.45 28.31
C LYS A 362 13.93 -12.15 28.93
N GLN A 363 14.56 -11.59 29.96
CA GLN A 363 15.49 -12.38 30.79
C GLN A 363 14.78 -13.39 31.71
N GLY A 364 13.44 -13.53 31.61
CA GLY A 364 12.66 -14.60 32.24
C GLY A 364 11.72 -15.30 31.25
N ASN A 365 11.52 -16.61 31.47
CA ASN A 365 10.72 -17.59 30.70
C ASN A 365 9.23 -17.22 30.53
N VAL A 366 8.90 -16.14 29.83
CA VAL A 366 7.53 -15.90 29.35
C VAL A 366 7.56 -15.91 27.83
N GLU A 367 7.21 -17.06 27.28
CA GLU A 367 6.94 -17.29 25.86
C GLU A 367 5.71 -16.47 25.45
N GLU A 368 5.94 -15.30 24.84
CA GLU A 368 4.96 -14.69 23.97
C GLU A 368 5.45 -14.76 22.51
N ASN A 369 4.69 -15.54 21.73
CA ASN A 369 5.02 -16.04 20.39
C ASN A 369 4.62 -15.09 19.26
N GLY A 370 4.11 -13.87 19.52
CA GLY A 370 3.43 -13.06 18.50
C GLY A 370 4.30 -12.66 17.29
N LEU A 371 5.52 -12.16 17.52
CA LEU A 371 6.42 -11.74 16.44
C LEU A 371 7.17 -12.93 15.82
N GLU A 372 7.56 -13.93 16.62
CA GLU A 372 8.16 -15.17 16.12
C GLU A 372 7.17 -15.95 15.25
N ASP A 373 5.90 -16.08 15.67
CA ASP A 373 4.82 -16.65 14.85
C ASP A 373 4.60 -15.84 13.58
N TRP A 374 4.68 -14.51 13.64
CA TRP A 374 4.58 -13.67 12.45
C TRP A 374 5.76 -13.92 11.51
N LEU A 375 7.00 -13.93 12.01
CA LEU A 375 8.21 -14.22 11.23
C LEU A 375 8.18 -15.65 10.65
N ASN A 376 7.69 -16.62 11.40
CA ASN A 376 7.53 -18.01 10.96
C ASN A 376 6.44 -18.13 9.88
N LYS A 377 5.31 -17.44 10.03
CA LYS A 377 4.28 -17.34 8.96
C LYS A 377 4.83 -16.65 7.72
N LEU A 378 5.71 -15.66 7.87
CA LEU A 378 6.39 -15.04 6.74
C LEU A 378 7.31 -16.04 6.04
N LYS A 379 8.11 -16.80 6.80
CA LYS A 379 8.95 -17.88 6.26
C LYS A 379 8.12 -18.90 5.47
N GLU A 380 7.05 -19.42 6.05
CA GLU A 380 6.15 -20.38 5.37
C GLU A 380 5.59 -19.80 4.07
N THR A 381 5.24 -18.51 4.06
CA THR A 381 4.72 -17.85 2.86
C THR A 381 5.81 -17.63 1.81
N LEU A 382 7.05 -17.35 2.25
CA LEU A 382 8.21 -17.09 1.40
C LEU A 382 8.82 -18.37 0.79
N GLU A 383 8.76 -19.50 1.51
CA GLU A 383 9.29 -20.79 1.07
C GLU A 383 8.40 -21.50 0.03
N ASN A 384 7.12 -21.12 -0.09
CA ASN A 384 6.23 -21.66 -1.10
C ASN A 384 6.58 -21.13 -2.52
N GLN A 385 7.36 -21.92 -3.27
CA GLN A 385 8.10 -21.54 -4.48
C GLN A 385 7.31 -21.20 -5.77
N SER A 386 6.02 -20.83 -5.74
CA SER A 386 5.18 -20.89 -6.98
C SER A 386 4.45 -19.61 -7.45
N THR A 387 4.80 -18.43 -6.93
CA THR A 387 4.18 -17.15 -7.35
C THR A 387 5.20 -16.12 -7.82
N ASN A 388 4.84 -15.39 -8.89
CA ASN A 388 5.58 -14.22 -9.38
C ASN A 388 5.86 -13.26 -8.21
N ALA A 389 7.05 -12.64 -8.17
CA ALA A 389 7.43 -11.73 -7.08
C ALA A 389 6.42 -10.59 -6.90
N VAL A 390 5.83 -10.10 -8.00
CA VAL A 390 4.79 -9.05 -7.98
C VAL A 390 3.52 -9.52 -7.25
N ASP A 391 3.01 -10.71 -7.58
CA ASP A 391 1.83 -11.29 -6.92
C ASP A 391 2.09 -11.50 -5.43
N PHE A 392 3.31 -11.91 -5.06
CA PHE A 392 3.72 -12.07 -3.67
C PHE A 392 3.69 -10.74 -2.90
N VAL A 393 4.19 -9.64 -3.49
CA VAL A 393 4.16 -8.33 -2.83
C VAL A 393 2.72 -7.84 -2.64
N GLU A 394 1.84 -8.06 -3.62
CA GLU A 394 0.41 -7.73 -3.48
C GLU A 394 -0.27 -8.56 -2.39
N ASP A 395 -0.02 -9.87 -2.34
CA ASP A 395 -0.58 -10.77 -1.32
C ASP A 395 -0.05 -10.44 0.08
N PHE A 396 1.25 -10.16 0.21
CA PHE A 396 1.85 -9.69 1.46
C PHE A 396 1.26 -8.36 1.91
N LYS A 397 1.02 -7.43 0.98
CA LYS A 397 0.36 -6.15 1.24
C LYS A 397 -1.05 -6.35 1.79
N LEU A 398 -1.87 -7.22 1.21
CA LEU A 398 -3.22 -7.49 1.71
C LEU A 398 -3.19 -7.93 3.20
N ASN A 399 -2.18 -8.70 3.59
CA ASN A 399 -1.97 -9.08 4.99
C ASN A 399 -1.44 -7.92 5.85
N LEU A 400 -0.53 -7.07 5.36
CA LEU A 400 0.03 -5.97 6.14
C LEU A 400 -0.99 -4.89 6.52
N TYR A 401 -1.86 -4.50 5.57
CA TYR A 401 -2.74 -3.34 5.68
C TYR A 401 -4.14 -3.63 6.24
N SER A 402 -4.51 -4.90 6.34
CA SER A 402 -5.83 -5.29 6.81
C SER A 402 -5.95 -5.07 8.33
N LYS A 403 -6.99 -4.33 8.73
CA LYS A 403 -7.40 -4.26 10.14
C LYS A 403 -7.78 -5.66 10.59
N GLU A 404 -7.37 -6.09 11.77
CA GLU A 404 -7.72 -7.42 12.26
C GLU A 404 -9.14 -7.43 12.86
N ILE A 405 -9.86 -8.53 12.63
CA ILE A 405 -11.09 -8.91 13.31
C ILE A 405 -10.81 -10.17 14.12
N PHE A 406 -11.49 -10.32 15.25
CA PHE A 406 -11.38 -11.49 16.10
C PHE A 406 -12.67 -12.31 16.01
N VAL A 407 -12.55 -13.58 15.66
CA VAL A 407 -13.69 -14.51 15.54
C VAL A 407 -13.47 -15.70 16.46
N PHE A 408 -14.57 -16.27 16.96
CA PHE A 408 -14.54 -17.38 17.91
C PHE A 408 -14.74 -18.72 17.18
N THR A 409 -13.97 -19.72 17.57
CA THR A 409 -14.25 -21.11 17.21
C THR A 409 -15.43 -21.62 18.05
N PRO A 410 -16.06 -22.75 17.67
CA PRO A 410 -17.13 -23.35 18.47
C PRO A 410 -16.67 -23.79 19.87
N LYS A 411 -15.35 -23.99 20.06
CA LYS A 411 -14.74 -24.34 21.35
C LYS A 411 -14.41 -23.12 22.23
N GLY A 412 -14.63 -21.91 21.70
CA GLY A 412 -14.30 -20.65 22.39
C GLY A 412 -12.90 -20.12 22.09
N ASP A 413 -12.11 -20.78 21.24
CA ASP A 413 -10.78 -20.26 20.87
C ASP A 413 -10.90 -19.02 20.01
N LEU A 414 -10.07 -18.02 20.29
CA LEU A 414 -10.03 -16.78 19.51
C LEU A 414 -9.09 -16.93 18.31
N LYS A 415 -9.56 -16.55 17.11
CA LYS A 415 -8.75 -16.48 15.89
C LYS A 415 -8.77 -15.06 15.31
N SER A 416 -7.60 -14.54 14.97
CA SER A 416 -7.45 -13.27 14.27
C SER A 416 -7.46 -13.46 12.76
N LEU A 417 -8.25 -12.65 12.06
CA LEU A 417 -8.38 -12.63 10.61
C LEU A 417 -8.36 -11.19 10.08
N PRO A 418 -8.02 -10.96 8.81
CA PRO A 418 -8.13 -9.63 8.21
C PRO A 418 -9.60 -9.21 8.07
N LYS A 419 -9.88 -7.92 8.25
CA LYS A 419 -11.23 -7.33 8.09
C LYS A 419 -11.70 -7.53 6.65
N GLY A 420 -12.90 -8.07 6.51
CA GLY A 420 -13.45 -8.47 5.21
C GLY A 420 -13.09 -9.91 4.81
N ALA A 421 -12.40 -10.66 5.67
CA ALA A 421 -12.24 -12.10 5.53
C ALA A 421 -13.60 -12.78 5.42
N SER A 422 -13.68 -13.71 4.49
CA SER A 422 -14.84 -14.55 4.26
C SER A 422 -14.92 -15.70 5.28
N ALA A 423 -16.07 -16.35 5.39
CA ALA A 423 -16.20 -17.58 6.17
C ALA A 423 -15.26 -18.70 5.66
N LEU A 424 -14.95 -18.71 4.35
CA LEU A 424 -13.97 -19.63 3.77
C LEU A 424 -12.53 -19.31 4.20
N ASP A 425 -12.17 -18.03 4.32
CA ASP A 425 -10.87 -17.63 4.86
C ASP A 425 -10.66 -18.18 6.28
N PHE A 426 -11.71 -18.17 7.11
CA PHE A 426 -11.66 -18.78 8.43
C PHE A 426 -11.43 -20.29 8.38
N ALA A 427 -12.07 -21.01 7.46
CA ALA A 427 -11.85 -22.45 7.28
C ALA A 427 -10.37 -22.77 6.95
N PHE A 428 -9.76 -22.01 6.03
CA PHE A 428 -8.34 -22.14 5.69
C PHE A 428 -7.38 -21.71 6.82
N SER A 429 -7.84 -20.82 7.73
CA SER A 429 -7.06 -20.42 8.91
C SER A 429 -7.01 -21.50 10.00
N ILE A 430 -8.03 -22.35 10.08
CA ILE A 430 -8.04 -23.52 10.99
C ILE A 430 -7.08 -24.58 10.44
N HIS A 431 -7.31 -25.03 9.22
CA HIS A 431 -6.46 -26.02 8.56
C HIS A 431 -6.69 -26.00 7.05
N THR A 432 -5.65 -26.32 6.27
CA THR A 432 -5.74 -26.35 4.80
C THR A 432 -6.81 -27.36 4.34
N ASP A 433 -6.83 -28.56 4.92
CA ASP A 433 -7.80 -29.60 4.56
C ASP A 433 -9.24 -29.22 4.91
N VAL A 434 -9.45 -28.47 6.00
CA VAL A 434 -10.78 -27.97 6.40
C VAL A 434 -11.26 -26.93 5.39
N GLY A 435 -10.36 -26.06 4.92
CA GLY A 435 -10.65 -25.11 3.84
C GLY A 435 -10.96 -25.79 2.51
N LEU A 436 -10.16 -26.78 2.09
CA LEU A 436 -10.35 -27.49 0.81
C LEU A 436 -11.65 -28.30 0.78
N LYS A 437 -12.02 -28.92 1.91
CA LYS A 437 -13.25 -29.72 2.06
C LYS A 437 -14.44 -28.91 2.54
N CYS A 438 -14.37 -27.58 2.52
CA CYS A 438 -15.43 -26.71 3.05
C CYS A 438 -16.70 -26.80 2.19
N ARG A 439 -17.82 -27.23 2.80
CA ARG A 439 -19.14 -27.29 2.18
C ARG A 439 -19.98 -26.05 2.50
N GLY A 440 -19.85 -25.53 3.72
CA GLY A 440 -20.66 -24.42 4.21
C GLY A 440 -20.12 -23.90 5.55
N ALA A 441 -20.66 -22.77 5.99
CA ALA A 441 -20.33 -22.20 7.29
C ALA A 441 -21.60 -21.79 8.03
N LYS A 442 -21.59 -21.94 9.35
CA LYS A 442 -22.56 -21.31 10.24
C LYS A 442 -21.89 -20.19 11.01
N VAL A 443 -22.55 -19.05 11.08
CA VAL A 443 -22.12 -17.90 11.89
C VAL A 443 -23.20 -17.62 12.92
N ASN A 444 -22.83 -17.61 14.20
CA ASN A 444 -23.74 -17.45 15.34
C ASN A 444 -24.94 -18.43 15.27
N GLY A 445 -24.67 -19.69 14.89
CA GLY A 445 -25.67 -20.75 14.73
C GLY A 445 -26.49 -20.71 13.44
N LYS A 446 -26.38 -19.68 12.59
CA LYS A 446 -27.14 -19.55 11.34
C LYS A 446 -26.27 -19.91 10.13
N LEU A 447 -26.82 -20.67 9.18
CA LEU A 447 -26.15 -20.98 7.91
C LEU A 447 -25.95 -19.70 7.09
N VAL A 448 -24.72 -19.47 6.64
CA VAL A 448 -24.34 -18.34 5.81
C VAL A 448 -23.61 -18.81 4.54
N PRO A 449 -23.64 -18.04 3.44
CA PRO A 449 -22.82 -18.34 2.28
C PRO A 449 -21.33 -18.26 2.62
N LEU A 450 -20.49 -19.03 1.91
CA LEU A 450 -19.03 -19.03 2.11
C LEU A 450 -18.39 -17.66 1.87
N SER A 451 -19.03 -16.82 1.04
CA SER A 451 -18.62 -15.44 0.75
C SER A 451 -19.02 -14.44 1.82
N TYR A 452 -19.73 -14.85 2.87
CA TYR A 452 -20.14 -13.96 3.96
C TYR A 452 -18.90 -13.38 4.65
N GLN A 453 -18.85 -12.06 4.75
CA GLN A 453 -17.76 -11.34 5.41
C GLN A 453 -17.96 -11.38 6.92
N LEU A 454 -16.97 -11.93 7.62
CA LEU A 454 -16.99 -12.09 9.07
C LEU A 454 -16.86 -10.74 9.78
N LYS A 455 -17.52 -10.63 10.93
CA LYS A 455 -17.43 -9.49 11.85
C LYS A 455 -16.71 -9.91 13.13
N SER A 456 -16.11 -8.94 13.81
CA SER A 456 -15.46 -9.21 15.09
C SER A 456 -16.51 -9.64 16.13
N GLY A 457 -16.27 -10.74 16.84
CA GLY A 457 -17.18 -11.36 17.79
C GLY A 457 -18.04 -12.50 17.22
N ASP A 458 -17.99 -12.74 15.91
CA ASP A 458 -18.75 -13.83 15.29
C ASP A 458 -18.22 -15.21 15.76
N HIS A 459 -19.14 -16.10 16.11
CA HIS A 459 -18.86 -17.52 16.34
C HIS A 459 -19.03 -18.29 15.05
N VAL A 460 -17.95 -18.91 14.56
CA VAL A 460 -17.94 -19.53 13.23
C VAL A 460 -17.73 -21.04 13.34
N GLU A 461 -18.66 -21.80 12.78
CA GLU A 461 -18.61 -23.26 12.66
C GLU A 461 -18.48 -23.62 11.17
N VAL A 462 -17.45 -24.40 10.82
CA VAL A 462 -17.20 -24.81 9.45
C VAL A 462 -17.74 -26.22 9.23
N LEU A 463 -18.55 -26.40 8.19
CA LEU A 463 -19.08 -27.69 7.78
C LEU A 463 -18.21 -28.23 6.64
N THR A 464 -17.61 -29.40 6.83
CA THR A 464 -16.75 -30.06 5.83
C THR A 464 -17.41 -31.29 5.24
N ALA A 465 -17.02 -31.66 4.02
CA ALA A 465 -17.44 -32.88 3.35
C ALA A 465 -16.32 -33.45 2.48
N ALA A 466 -16.17 -34.78 2.46
CA ALA A 466 -15.03 -35.44 1.80
C ALA A 466 -15.06 -35.36 0.27
N ASP A 467 -16.24 -35.17 -0.33
CA ASP A 467 -16.45 -35.09 -1.78
C ASP A 467 -16.25 -33.68 -2.36
N LYS A 468 -16.04 -32.67 -1.51
CA LYS A 468 -15.96 -31.27 -1.96
C LYS A 468 -14.56 -30.89 -2.40
N LYS A 469 -14.52 -30.24 -3.56
CA LYS A 469 -13.33 -29.66 -4.18
C LYS A 469 -13.46 -28.14 -4.32
N PRO A 470 -12.34 -27.41 -4.27
CA PRO A 470 -12.34 -25.97 -4.50
C PRO A 470 -12.79 -25.62 -5.91
N ASN A 471 -13.46 -24.48 -6.04
CA ASN A 471 -13.91 -23.94 -7.33
C ASN A 471 -13.19 -22.62 -7.62
N VAL A 472 -12.99 -22.28 -8.89
CA VAL A 472 -12.40 -21.00 -9.35
C VAL A 472 -13.12 -19.80 -8.72
N ARG A 473 -14.45 -19.86 -8.56
CA ARG A 473 -15.24 -18.78 -7.94
C ARG A 473 -14.86 -18.47 -6.49
N TRP A 474 -14.18 -19.37 -5.79
CA TRP A 474 -13.68 -19.09 -4.44
C TRP A 474 -12.62 -17.98 -4.45
N LEU A 475 -11.84 -17.86 -5.54
CA LEU A 475 -10.83 -16.80 -5.67
C LEU A 475 -11.42 -15.39 -5.72
N ASP A 476 -12.71 -15.26 -6.08
CA ASP A 476 -13.39 -13.96 -6.21
C ASP A 476 -13.63 -13.27 -4.86
N PHE A 477 -13.87 -14.05 -3.80
CA PHE A 477 -14.27 -13.52 -2.48
C PHE A 477 -13.31 -13.86 -1.34
N VAL A 478 -12.38 -14.80 -1.54
CA VAL A 478 -11.34 -15.11 -0.56
C VAL A 478 -10.34 -13.96 -0.52
N MET A 479 -10.07 -13.46 0.68
CA MET A 479 -9.21 -12.30 0.91
C MET A 479 -7.80 -12.67 1.38
N THR A 480 -7.65 -13.77 2.11
CA THR A 480 -6.34 -14.14 2.70
C THR A 480 -5.41 -14.74 1.64
N ALA A 481 -4.15 -14.32 1.66
CA ALA A 481 -3.11 -14.86 0.78
C ALA A 481 -2.96 -16.38 0.93
N ARG A 482 -3.00 -16.89 2.17
CA ARG A 482 -2.91 -18.32 2.47
C ARG A 482 -4.01 -19.11 1.75
N ALA A 483 -5.26 -18.70 1.88
CA ALA A 483 -6.38 -19.38 1.23
C ALA A 483 -6.28 -19.26 -0.30
N ARG A 484 -5.99 -18.07 -0.84
CA ARG A 484 -5.81 -17.87 -2.30
C ARG A 484 -4.74 -18.80 -2.87
N THR A 485 -3.57 -18.84 -2.25
CA THR A 485 -2.46 -19.69 -2.69
C THR A 485 -2.84 -21.16 -2.66
N LYS A 486 -3.42 -21.65 -1.55
CA LYS A 486 -3.82 -23.06 -1.43
C LYS A 486 -4.94 -23.44 -2.41
N ILE A 487 -5.90 -22.55 -2.67
CA ILE A 487 -6.93 -22.76 -3.70
C ILE A 487 -6.30 -22.81 -5.10
N LYS A 488 -5.41 -21.87 -5.44
CA LYS A 488 -4.69 -21.88 -6.73
C LYS A 488 -3.87 -23.15 -6.92
N THR A 489 -3.17 -23.62 -5.88
CA THR A 489 -2.40 -24.87 -5.93
C THR A 489 -3.31 -26.07 -6.20
N ALA A 490 -4.42 -26.19 -5.47
CA ALA A 490 -5.37 -27.28 -5.67
C ALA A 490 -6.03 -27.26 -7.06
N LEU A 491 -6.38 -26.08 -7.59
CA LEU A 491 -6.90 -25.93 -8.95
C LEU A 491 -5.85 -26.33 -10.00
N ARG A 492 -4.58 -25.95 -9.82
CA ARG A 492 -3.49 -26.34 -10.72
C ARG A 492 -3.21 -27.84 -10.72
N GLU A 493 -3.30 -28.50 -9.56
CA GLU A 493 -3.18 -29.95 -9.46
C GLU A 493 -4.30 -30.67 -10.22
N GLU A 494 -5.53 -30.16 -10.13
CA GLU A 494 -6.66 -30.69 -10.91
C GLU A 494 -6.50 -30.44 -12.41
N GLU A 495 -6.05 -29.25 -12.82
CA GLU A 495 -5.71 -28.96 -14.22
C GLU A 495 -4.63 -29.90 -14.75
N LYS A 496 -3.63 -30.22 -13.92
CA LYS A 496 -2.55 -31.14 -14.29
C LYS A 496 -3.07 -32.56 -14.49
N ALA A 497 -3.95 -33.06 -13.62
CA ALA A 497 -4.57 -34.38 -13.77
C ALA A 497 -5.39 -34.47 -15.07
N ILE A 498 -6.19 -33.44 -15.37
CA ILE A 498 -6.96 -33.34 -16.61
C ILE A 498 -6.03 -33.29 -17.84
N ALA A 499 -4.92 -32.55 -17.75
CA ALA A 499 -3.94 -32.48 -18.82
C ALA A 499 -3.22 -33.83 -19.05
N GLU A 500 -2.91 -34.59 -17.99
CA GLU A 500 -2.33 -35.92 -18.12
C GLU A 500 -3.29 -36.89 -18.83
N GLU A 501 -4.57 -36.86 -18.48
CA GLU A 501 -5.62 -37.63 -19.17
C GLU A 501 -5.77 -37.17 -20.63
N GLY A 502 -5.81 -35.86 -20.87
CA GLY A 502 -5.89 -35.26 -22.20
C GLY A 502 -4.70 -35.64 -23.08
N ARG A 503 -3.49 -35.74 -22.52
CA ARG A 503 -2.30 -36.24 -23.21
C ARG A 503 -2.45 -37.71 -23.60
N ALA A 504 -2.98 -38.55 -22.71
CA ALA A 504 -3.24 -39.96 -23.03
C ALA A 504 -4.29 -40.12 -24.13
N ILE A 505 -5.38 -39.34 -24.06
CA ILE A 505 -6.44 -39.29 -25.09
C ILE A 505 -5.88 -38.84 -26.43
N LEU A 506 -5.11 -37.74 -26.46
CA LEU A 506 -4.48 -37.23 -27.67
C LEU A 506 -3.53 -38.26 -28.29
N THR A 507 -2.69 -38.89 -27.47
CA THR A 507 -1.73 -39.92 -27.92
C THR A 507 -2.44 -41.10 -28.56
N ARG A 508 -3.55 -41.57 -27.97
CA ARG A 508 -4.39 -42.63 -28.54
C ARG A 508 -5.01 -42.21 -29.88
N LYS A 509 -5.57 -40.99 -29.96
CA LYS A 509 -6.19 -40.45 -31.18
C LYS A 509 -5.19 -40.27 -32.33
N LEU A 510 -4.01 -39.73 -32.05
CA LEU A 510 -2.94 -39.55 -33.04
C LEU A 510 -2.42 -40.90 -33.58
N ARG A 511 -2.34 -41.92 -32.74
CA ARG A 511 -1.98 -43.28 -33.14
C ARG A 511 -3.00 -43.89 -34.11
N HIS A 512 -4.30 -43.69 -33.86
CA HIS A 512 -5.36 -44.10 -34.81
C HIS A 512 -5.27 -43.38 -36.17
N LEU A 513 -4.75 -42.15 -36.18
CA LEU A 513 -4.50 -41.36 -37.40
C LEU A 513 -3.15 -41.69 -38.08
N LYS A 514 -2.45 -42.73 -37.62
CA LYS A 514 -1.13 -43.18 -38.12
C LYS A 514 -0.02 -42.11 -38.02
N ILE A 515 -0.10 -41.21 -37.05
CA ILE A 515 0.93 -40.19 -36.80
C ILE A 515 1.85 -40.66 -35.66
N ASN A 516 3.16 -40.64 -35.91
CA ASN A 516 4.15 -40.91 -34.86
C ASN A 516 4.15 -39.77 -33.84
N VAL A 517 4.00 -40.11 -32.56
CA VAL A 517 3.84 -39.12 -31.49
C VAL A 517 5.22 -38.61 -31.06
N ASN A 518 5.57 -37.39 -31.49
CA ASN A 518 6.81 -36.71 -31.11
C ASN A 518 6.50 -35.35 -30.47
N GLU A 519 7.38 -34.85 -29.58
CA GLU A 519 7.21 -33.53 -28.94
C GLU A 519 7.07 -32.38 -29.95
N ARG A 520 7.76 -32.48 -31.09
CA ARG A 520 7.63 -31.54 -32.19
C ARG A 520 6.20 -31.38 -32.70
N ILE A 521 5.43 -32.47 -32.73
CA ILE A 521 4.03 -32.44 -33.18
C ILE A 521 3.14 -31.77 -32.15
N PHE A 522 3.41 -31.96 -30.86
CA PHE A 522 2.68 -31.24 -29.81
C PHE A 522 2.92 -29.74 -29.86
N ASN A 523 4.15 -29.30 -30.16
CA ASN A 523 4.46 -27.89 -30.33
C ASN A 523 3.83 -27.32 -31.62
N GLU A 524 3.86 -28.05 -32.73
CA GLU A 524 3.16 -27.67 -33.97
C GLU A 524 1.64 -27.52 -33.75
N MET A 525 1.04 -28.44 -33.00
CA MET A 525 -0.38 -28.38 -32.63
C MET A 525 -0.69 -27.22 -31.68
N ALA A 526 0.16 -26.98 -30.69
CA ALA A 526 0.00 -25.83 -29.79
C ALA A 526 0.01 -24.52 -30.59
N THR A 527 0.94 -24.36 -31.54
CA THR A 527 0.97 -23.19 -32.44
C THR A 527 -0.26 -23.10 -33.33
N TYR A 528 -0.73 -24.21 -33.89
CA TYR A 528 -1.94 -24.25 -34.73
C TYR A 528 -3.19 -23.78 -33.98
N PHE A 529 -3.37 -24.24 -32.74
CA PHE A 529 -4.49 -23.82 -31.88
C PHE A 529 -4.25 -22.48 -31.17
N SER A 530 -3.17 -21.76 -31.51
CA SER A 530 -2.80 -20.47 -30.88
C SER A 530 -2.63 -20.57 -29.36
N LEU A 531 -2.07 -21.68 -28.88
CA LEU A 531 -1.80 -21.96 -27.46
C LEU A 531 -0.33 -21.66 -27.14
N LYS A 532 -0.09 -21.19 -25.91
CA LYS A 532 1.25 -20.79 -25.46
C LYS A 532 2.12 -21.99 -25.08
N THR A 533 1.50 -23.07 -24.60
CA THR A 533 2.21 -24.24 -24.09
C THR A 533 1.55 -25.55 -24.54
N SER A 534 2.34 -26.63 -24.57
CA SER A 534 1.83 -27.99 -24.78
C SER A 534 0.93 -28.46 -23.64
N PHE A 535 1.10 -27.93 -22.42
CA PHE A 535 0.21 -28.17 -21.29
C PHE A 535 -1.22 -27.69 -21.58
N ASP A 536 -1.38 -26.47 -22.10
CA ASP A 536 -2.69 -25.91 -22.46
C ASP A 536 -3.39 -26.76 -23.53
N LEU A 537 -2.62 -27.32 -24.47
CA LEU A 537 -3.14 -28.22 -25.49
C LEU A 537 -3.72 -29.48 -24.86
N PHE A 538 -2.96 -30.13 -23.97
CA PHE A 538 -3.41 -31.34 -23.30
C PHE A 538 -4.63 -31.09 -22.41
N TYR A 539 -4.62 -29.98 -21.65
CA TYR A 539 -5.75 -29.58 -20.81
C TYR A 539 -7.03 -29.35 -21.64
N ARG A 540 -6.95 -28.63 -22.76
CA ARG A 540 -8.10 -28.39 -23.65
C ARG A 540 -8.63 -29.65 -24.30
N ILE A 541 -7.79 -30.65 -24.55
CA ILE A 541 -8.22 -31.95 -25.06
C ILE A 541 -8.87 -32.78 -23.96
N GLY A 542 -8.31 -32.76 -22.74
CA GLY A 542 -8.87 -33.44 -21.57
C GLY A 542 -10.28 -32.94 -21.23
N ASN A 543 -10.48 -31.62 -21.27
CA ASN A 543 -11.79 -31.00 -21.05
C ASN A 543 -12.72 -31.02 -22.28
N GLY A 544 -12.31 -31.64 -23.40
CA GLY A 544 -13.13 -31.77 -24.61
C GLY A 544 -13.36 -30.47 -25.39
N ALA A 545 -12.63 -29.40 -25.11
CA ALA A 545 -12.72 -28.13 -25.84
C ALA A 545 -12.16 -28.22 -27.26
N ILE A 546 -11.24 -29.16 -27.52
CA ILE A 546 -10.76 -29.49 -28.87
C ILE A 546 -11.43 -30.78 -29.33
N ASP A 547 -12.31 -30.64 -30.32
CA ASP A 547 -13.10 -31.74 -30.85
C ASP A 547 -12.32 -32.56 -31.90
N ASN A 548 -12.73 -33.80 -32.10
CA ASN A 548 -12.14 -34.75 -33.06
C ASN A 548 -12.09 -34.20 -34.49
N ASN A 549 -13.03 -33.34 -34.86
CA ASN A 549 -13.09 -32.72 -36.18
C ASN A 549 -11.97 -31.69 -36.39
N GLN A 550 -11.64 -30.91 -35.35
CA GLN A 550 -10.55 -29.94 -35.39
C GLN A 550 -9.18 -30.64 -35.42
N LEU A 551 -9.05 -31.76 -34.70
CA LEU A 551 -7.91 -32.66 -34.78
C LEU A 551 -7.70 -33.22 -36.20
N LYS A 552 -8.76 -33.69 -36.86
CA LYS A 552 -8.70 -34.18 -38.25
C LYS A 552 -8.36 -33.07 -39.24
N ALA A 553 -8.87 -31.85 -39.04
CA ALA A 553 -8.56 -30.70 -39.89
C ALA A 553 -7.06 -30.35 -39.89
N PHE A 554 -6.43 -30.37 -38.71
CA PHE A 554 -4.96 -30.20 -38.58
C PHE A 554 -4.18 -31.28 -39.35
N VAL A 555 -4.57 -32.54 -39.21
CA VAL A 555 -3.92 -33.66 -39.90
C VAL A 555 -4.08 -33.56 -41.43
N ASN A 556 -5.25 -33.18 -41.90
CA ASN A 556 -5.52 -32.98 -43.33
C ASN A 556 -4.72 -31.81 -43.92
N GLN A 557 -4.55 -30.71 -43.17
CA GLN A 557 -3.71 -29.60 -43.60
C GLN A 557 -2.23 -29.99 -43.72
N LYS A 558 -1.73 -30.83 -42.81
CA LYS A 558 -0.36 -31.36 -42.85
C LYS A 558 -0.13 -32.31 -44.04
N ASN A 559 -1.10 -33.17 -44.36
CA ASN A 559 -1.03 -34.05 -45.53
C ASN A 559 -1.18 -33.27 -46.85
N ASN A 560 -2.01 -32.22 -46.89
CA ASN A 560 -2.15 -31.37 -48.08
C ASN A 560 -0.94 -30.46 -48.32
N ALA A 561 -0.13 -30.13 -47.30
CA ALA A 561 1.14 -29.44 -47.50
C ALA A 561 2.13 -30.27 -48.34
N PHE A 562 2.18 -31.59 -48.14
CA PHE A 562 2.98 -32.50 -48.97
C PHE A 562 2.46 -32.58 -50.43
N ILE A 563 1.15 -32.55 -50.63
CA ILE A 563 0.53 -32.61 -51.98
C ILE A 563 0.64 -31.25 -52.71
N SER A 564 0.66 -30.14 -51.99
CA SER A 564 0.82 -28.78 -52.54
C SER A 564 2.25 -28.49 -53.03
N PHE A 565 3.27 -29.14 -52.46
CA PHE A 565 4.66 -28.95 -52.91
C PHE A 565 4.93 -29.56 -54.30
N PHE A 566 4.15 -30.56 -54.73
CA PHE A 566 4.33 -31.22 -56.03
C PHE A 566 3.38 -30.72 -57.14
N LYS A 567 2.42 -29.81 -56.86
CA LYS A 567 1.39 -29.42 -57.85
C LYS A 567 1.31 -27.95 -58.27
N ASN A 568 2.15 -27.05 -57.75
CA ASN A 568 2.10 -25.63 -58.13
C ASN A 568 3.36 -25.12 -58.86
N ARG A 569 3.71 -25.79 -59.97
CA ARG A 569 4.28 -25.11 -61.14
C ARG A 569 3.16 -25.05 -62.18
N LEU A 570 2.87 -23.85 -62.70
CA LEU A 570 1.91 -23.50 -63.77
C LEU A 570 0.46 -23.24 -63.33
N LYS A 571 0.17 -21.99 -62.93
CA LYS A 571 -0.70 -21.08 -63.72
C LYS A 571 -0.83 -19.69 -63.09
N ARG A 572 -0.95 -18.71 -63.97
CA ARG A 572 -0.91 -17.26 -63.78
C ARG A 572 -2.35 -16.70 -63.78
N THR A 573 -2.64 -15.77 -62.85
CA THR A 573 -3.53 -14.57 -62.92
C THR A 573 -5.03 -14.74 -63.28
N PRO A 574 -5.96 -13.81 -62.91
CA PRO A 574 -5.77 -12.39 -62.60
C PRO A 574 -6.42 -11.86 -61.31
N SER A 575 -5.98 -10.65 -60.95
CA SER A 575 -6.51 -9.79 -59.89
C SER A 575 -8.03 -9.60 -60.03
N LYS A 576 -8.78 -9.92 -58.97
CA LYS A 576 -10.14 -9.42 -58.76
C LYS A 576 -10.08 -8.35 -57.68
N THR A 577 -10.43 -7.15 -58.12
CA THR A 577 -10.85 -5.98 -57.36
C THR A 577 -11.62 -6.34 -56.10
N ILE A 578 -11.06 -5.97 -54.95
CA ILE A 578 -11.81 -5.79 -53.71
C ILE A 578 -12.07 -4.29 -53.63
N GLU A 579 -13.36 -3.96 -53.61
CA GLU A 579 -13.89 -2.61 -53.41
C GLU A 579 -13.33 -2.02 -52.11
N ASN A 580 -12.58 -0.94 -52.24
CA ASN A 580 -12.32 -0.02 -51.15
C ASN A 580 -13.65 0.66 -50.80
N LYS A 581 -14.28 0.23 -49.70
CA LYS A 581 -15.13 1.13 -48.93
C LYS A 581 -14.21 2.16 -48.26
N GLU A 582 -13.92 3.22 -48.98
CA GLU A 582 -13.49 4.48 -48.37
C GLU A 582 -14.70 5.09 -47.66
N GLU A 583 -14.75 4.91 -46.34
CA GLU A 583 -15.46 5.84 -45.49
C GLU A 583 -14.63 6.10 -44.23
N VAL A 584 -14.27 7.39 -44.06
CA VAL A 584 -14.19 8.11 -42.77
C VAL A 584 -12.93 7.76 -41.94
N THR A 585 -11.94 8.62 -41.69
CA THR A 585 -11.90 10.08 -41.50
C THR A 585 -10.45 10.56 -41.40
N ASN A 586 -10.19 11.75 -41.94
CA ASN A 586 -9.04 12.57 -41.54
C ASN A 586 -9.09 12.87 -40.03
N LYS A 587 -8.05 12.50 -39.28
CA LYS A 587 -7.80 13.07 -37.94
C LYS A 587 -6.30 13.27 -37.71
N TYR A 588 -5.89 14.53 -37.64
CA TYR A 588 -4.65 14.95 -37.00
C TYR A 588 -4.98 15.57 -35.65
N ASP A 589 -4.46 14.96 -34.59
CA ASP A 589 -4.06 15.56 -33.32
C ASP A 589 -2.73 14.87 -32.96
N ALA A 590 -1.60 15.53 -33.17
CA ALA A 590 -0.30 14.91 -32.93
C ALA A 590 0.07 15.04 -31.45
N LEU A 591 -0.11 13.96 -30.71
CA LEU A 591 0.48 13.78 -29.39
C LEU A 591 1.93 13.32 -29.58
N VAL A 592 2.87 14.05 -28.99
CA VAL A 592 4.29 13.68 -29.03
C VAL A 592 4.75 13.16 -27.69
N PHE A 593 5.75 12.30 -27.73
CA PHE A 593 6.27 11.61 -26.56
C PHE A 593 7.78 11.75 -26.41
N GLY A 594 8.25 11.69 -25.16
CA GLY A 594 9.69 11.75 -24.85
C GLY A 594 10.24 13.18 -24.79
N LYS A 595 11.58 13.30 -24.75
CA LYS A 595 12.28 14.60 -24.75
C LYS A 595 12.52 15.14 -26.16
N GLU A 596 12.45 14.28 -27.17
CA GLU A 596 12.71 14.57 -28.59
C GLU A 596 11.42 14.75 -29.40
N ASP A 597 10.27 14.78 -28.72
CA ASP A 597 8.96 15.04 -29.32
C ASP A 597 8.60 14.10 -30.48
N GLU A 598 8.85 12.80 -30.30
CA GLU A 598 8.54 11.78 -31.31
C GLU A 598 7.03 11.51 -31.41
N LYS A 599 6.56 11.28 -32.64
CA LYS A 599 5.19 10.83 -32.91
C LYS A 599 5.14 9.30 -32.87
N LEU A 600 4.45 8.76 -31.89
CA LEU A 600 4.26 7.32 -31.71
C LEU A 600 2.76 6.99 -31.76
N ASP A 601 2.41 5.79 -32.20
CA ASP A 601 1.03 5.32 -32.20
C ASP A 601 0.49 5.18 -30.76
N TYR A 602 -0.70 5.73 -30.53
CA TYR A 602 -1.29 5.79 -29.19
C TYR A 602 -2.81 5.57 -29.19
N LYS A 603 -3.33 5.16 -28.03
CA LYS A 603 -4.76 5.05 -27.73
C LYS A 603 -5.11 5.92 -26.53
N ILE A 604 -6.26 6.58 -26.56
CA ILE A 604 -6.76 7.36 -25.43
C ILE A 604 -7.33 6.41 -24.35
N SER A 605 -6.99 6.63 -23.08
CA SER A 605 -7.48 5.78 -22.00
C SER A 605 -8.95 6.07 -21.66
N LYS A 606 -9.73 4.99 -21.48
CA LYS A 606 -11.16 5.07 -21.15
C LYS A 606 -11.46 5.56 -19.72
N CYS A 607 -10.49 5.48 -18.80
CA CYS A 607 -10.71 5.79 -17.39
C CYS A 607 -10.70 7.30 -17.08
N CYS A 608 -10.00 8.12 -17.87
CA CYS A 608 -9.94 9.57 -17.68
C CYS A 608 -10.14 10.37 -18.96
N ASN A 609 -10.19 9.73 -20.13
CA ASN A 609 -10.48 10.30 -21.44
C ASN A 609 -9.77 11.65 -21.69
N PRO A 610 -8.42 11.66 -21.75
CA PRO A 610 -7.65 12.89 -21.95
C PRO A 610 -7.96 13.54 -23.29
N ILE A 611 -8.10 14.87 -23.25
CA ILE A 611 -8.34 15.69 -24.43
C ILE A 611 -7.13 16.61 -24.71
N PRO A 612 -6.97 17.10 -25.95
CA PRO A 612 -5.96 18.10 -26.28
C PRO A 612 -5.97 19.30 -25.33
N GLY A 613 -4.79 19.62 -24.77
CA GLY A 613 -4.59 20.69 -23.78
C GLY A 613 -4.54 20.24 -22.31
N ASP A 614 -4.94 19.00 -22.00
CA ASP A 614 -4.76 18.44 -20.65
C ASP A 614 -3.29 18.07 -20.39
N LYS A 615 -2.86 18.17 -19.12
CA LYS A 615 -1.56 17.65 -18.69
C LYS A 615 -1.59 16.13 -18.69
N VAL A 616 -0.99 15.51 -19.70
CA VAL A 616 -1.05 14.06 -19.94
C VAL A 616 0.31 13.39 -19.77
N PHE A 617 0.27 12.06 -19.68
CA PHE A 617 1.43 11.19 -19.83
C PHE A 617 1.02 9.94 -20.63
N GLY A 618 1.96 9.38 -21.38
CA GLY A 618 1.81 8.10 -22.06
C GLY A 618 2.17 6.96 -21.14
N PHE A 619 1.40 5.89 -21.17
CA PHE A 619 1.62 4.67 -20.41
C PHE A 619 1.74 3.49 -21.36
N LEU A 620 2.92 2.86 -21.44
CA LEU A 620 3.15 1.73 -22.32
C LEU A 620 2.48 0.47 -21.77
N THR A 621 1.46 -0.02 -22.46
CA THR A 621 0.75 -1.26 -22.10
C THR A 621 1.31 -2.47 -22.84
N ILE A 622 1.18 -3.67 -22.25
CA ILE A 622 1.80 -4.90 -22.77
C ILE A 622 1.20 -5.35 -24.12
N ASN A 623 -0.11 -5.16 -24.31
CA ASN A 623 -0.84 -5.67 -25.49
C ASN A 623 -1.42 -4.57 -26.40
N ASP A 624 -1.54 -3.34 -25.92
CA ASP A 624 -2.39 -2.30 -26.53
C ASP A 624 -1.59 -1.06 -26.99
N GLY A 625 -0.26 -1.09 -26.90
CA GLY A 625 0.61 0.05 -27.20
C GLY A 625 0.57 1.15 -26.13
N ILE A 626 0.85 2.39 -26.53
CA ILE A 626 0.88 3.54 -25.61
C ILE A 626 -0.54 4.01 -25.32
N LYS A 627 -0.95 4.00 -24.05
CA LYS A 627 -2.21 4.58 -23.58
C LYS A 627 -2.01 5.92 -22.92
N VAL A 628 -2.77 6.93 -23.31
CA VAL A 628 -2.62 8.30 -22.79
C VAL A 628 -3.53 8.49 -21.59
N HIS A 629 -2.98 9.01 -20.49
CA HIS A 629 -3.69 9.30 -19.24
C HIS A 629 -3.47 10.75 -18.80
N LYS A 630 -4.44 11.33 -18.07
CA LYS A 630 -4.24 12.61 -17.34
C LYS A 630 -3.33 12.39 -16.13
N LYS A 631 -2.51 13.38 -15.78
CA LYS A 631 -1.63 13.32 -14.58
C LYS A 631 -2.41 13.11 -13.28
N ASP A 632 -3.62 13.62 -13.22
CA ASP A 632 -4.58 13.62 -12.12
C ASP A 632 -5.59 12.46 -12.18
N CYS A 633 -5.36 11.47 -13.05
CA CYS A 633 -6.19 10.27 -13.12
C CYS A 633 -6.12 9.43 -11.82
N PRO A 634 -7.24 8.83 -11.34
CA PRO A 634 -7.24 8.00 -10.12
C PRO A 634 -6.23 6.85 -10.14
N ASN A 635 -5.99 6.30 -11.34
CA ASN A 635 -5.03 5.23 -11.56
C ASN A 635 -3.60 5.73 -11.83
N ALA A 636 -3.40 7.05 -12.02
CA ALA A 636 -2.09 7.61 -12.35
C ALA A 636 -1.08 7.41 -11.23
N ILE A 637 -1.50 7.55 -9.97
CA ILE A 637 -0.62 7.34 -8.81
C ILE A 637 -0.12 5.89 -8.80
N ALA A 638 -1.04 4.92 -8.92
CA ALA A 638 -0.67 3.50 -8.99
C ALA A 638 0.23 3.18 -10.20
N MET A 639 -0.05 3.76 -11.36
CA MET A 639 0.77 3.58 -12.58
C MET A 639 2.16 4.21 -12.44
N GLN A 640 2.26 5.40 -11.84
CA GLN A 640 3.52 6.11 -11.59
C GLN A 640 4.36 5.43 -10.52
N SER A 641 3.75 4.89 -9.48
CA SER A 641 4.45 4.17 -8.42
C SER A 641 4.91 2.79 -8.87
N ASN A 642 4.04 2.02 -9.53
CA ASN A 642 4.32 0.62 -9.86
C ASN A 642 5.02 0.44 -11.21
N TYR A 643 4.93 1.39 -12.14
CA TYR A 643 5.40 1.20 -13.52
C TYR A 643 6.01 2.48 -14.11
N ALA A 644 6.79 3.21 -13.32
CA ALA A 644 7.41 4.49 -13.71
C ALA A 644 8.20 4.40 -15.03
N TYR A 645 8.88 3.28 -15.29
CA TYR A 645 9.66 3.06 -16.52
C TYR A 645 8.80 2.89 -17.78
N ARG A 646 7.50 2.60 -17.62
CA ARG A 646 6.51 2.53 -18.72
C ARG A 646 5.83 3.88 -18.97
N ILE A 647 6.20 4.90 -18.21
CA ILE A 647 5.63 6.23 -18.35
C ILE A 647 6.53 7.05 -19.24
N MET A 648 5.95 7.54 -20.33
CA MET A 648 6.57 8.51 -21.21
C MET A 648 5.93 9.88 -21.00
N PRO A 649 6.74 10.94 -20.89
CA PRO A 649 6.21 12.29 -20.93
C PRO A 649 5.51 12.49 -22.27
N ALA A 650 4.30 13.03 -22.25
CA ALA A 650 3.50 13.27 -23.44
C ALA A 650 2.97 14.70 -23.41
N LYS A 651 2.96 15.36 -24.56
CA LYS A 651 2.40 16.70 -24.71
C LYS A 651 1.63 16.83 -26.02
N TRP A 652 0.54 17.57 -25.96
CA TRP A 652 -0.26 17.89 -27.14
C TRP A 652 0.42 19.00 -27.94
N ILE A 653 0.55 18.82 -29.26
CA ILE A 653 0.97 19.87 -30.19
C ILE A 653 -0.26 20.35 -30.95
N ASP A 654 -0.45 21.67 -30.99
CA ASP A 654 -1.66 22.32 -31.48
C ASP A 654 -1.75 22.30 -33.01
N SER A 655 -2.90 21.88 -33.54
CA SER A 655 -3.33 22.17 -34.91
C SER A 655 -4.70 22.83 -34.79
N SER A 656 -4.69 24.14 -34.96
CA SER A 656 -5.66 25.14 -34.52
C SER A 656 -7.05 25.12 -35.20
N LYS A 657 -7.58 23.96 -35.60
CA LYS A 657 -8.88 23.86 -36.29
C LYS A 657 -9.67 22.59 -35.95
N GLN A 658 -10.13 22.40 -34.70
CA GLN A 658 -11.26 21.50 -34.42
C GLN A 658 -12.17 21.99 -33.28
N GLU A 659 -13.44 21.58 -33.35
CA GLU A 659 -14.51 21.82 -32.38
C GLU A 659 -14.62 20.64 -31.41
N PHE A 660 -14.67 20.92 -30.10
CA PHE A 660 -14.65 19.95 -29.00
C PHE A 660 -16.02 19.79 -28.35
N ASN A 661 -16.49 18.57 -28.10
CA ASN A 661 -17.75 18.33 -27.37
C ASN A 661 -17.55 18.48 -25.84
N ALA A 662 -18.36 19.33 -25.21
CA ALA A 662 -18.40 19.56 -23.77
C ALA A 662 -19.81 19.36 -23.22
N VAL A 663 -19.92 18.72 -22.05
CA VAL A 663 -21.19 18.53 -21.34
C VAL A 663 -21.24 19.47 -20.14
N LEU A 664 -22.29 20.30 -20.08
CA LEU A 664 -22.57 21.22 -19.00
C LEU A 664 -23.76 20.72 -18.19
N GLN A 665 -23.60 20.62 -16.89
CA GLN A 665 -24.69 20.43 -15.94
C GLN A 665 -25.14 21.80 -15.41
N ILE A 666 -26.43 22.08 -15.52
CA ILE A 666 -27.05 23.35 -15.14
C ILE A 666 -28.14 23.05 -14.12
N SER A 667 -28.17 23.81 -13.03
CA SER A 667 -29.22 23.74 -12.01
C SER A 667 -29.67 25.12 -11.55
N GLY A 668 -30.94 25.26 -11.21
CA GLY A 668 -31.50 26.54 -10.79
C GLY A 668 -33.01 26.50 -10.54
N GLU A 669 -33.61 27.66 -10.32
CA GLU A 669 -35.04 27.82 -10.12
C GLU A 669 -35.80 27.78 -11.46
N ASP A 670 -36.88 27.01 -11.52
CA ASP A 670 -37.66 26.82 -12.74
C ASP A 670 -38.58 28.03 -13.00
N LYS A 671 -38.02 29.06 -13.62
CA LYS A 671 -38.74 30.25 -14.07
C LYS A 671 -39.34 30.01 -15.47
N LYS A 672 -40.51 30.60 -15.72
CA LYS A 672 -41.21 30.48 -17.01
C LYS A 672 -40.28 30.87 -18.17
N GLY A 673 -40.02 29.92 -19.07
CA GLY A 673 -39.19 30.13 -20.26
C GLY A 673 -37.69 29.90 -20.07
N ILE A 674 -37.25 29.29 -18.97
CA ILE A 674 -35.83 29.06 -18.66
C ILE A 674 -35.08 28.30 -19.77
N VAL A 675 -35.70 27.26 -20.34
CA VAL A 675 -35.12 26.48 -21.45
C VAL A 675 -34.89 27.34 -22.69
N ASN A 676 -35.83 28.25 -22.99
CA ASN A 676 -35.72 29.18 -24.12
C ASN A 676 -34.60 30.21 -23.88
N ASN A 677 -34.51 30.75 -22.67
CA ASN A 677 -33.45 31.70 -22.32
C ASN A 677 -32.05 31.09 -22.43
N ILE A 678 -31.90 29.84 -21.95
CA ILE A 678 -30.62 29.10 -22.03
C ILE A 678 -30.25 28.79 -23.48
N THR A 679 -31.16 28.23 -24.26
CA THR A 679 -30.90 27.87 -25.67
C THR A 679 -30.60 29.11 -26.52
N ARG A 680 -31.31 30.22 -26.32
CA ARG A 680 -31.08 31.49 -27.04
C ARG A 680 -29.70 32.09 -26.77
N ILE A 681 -29.18 32.00 -25.54
CA ILE A 681 -27.83 32.48 -25.22
C ILE A 681 -26.75 31.62 -25.88
N ILE A 682 -26.96 30.30 -25.92
CA ILE A 682 -26.03 29.37 -26.55
C ILE A 682 -25.99 29.62 -28.07
N SER A 683 -27.16 29.80 -28.70
CA SER A 683 -27.25 30.04 -30.14
C SER A 683 -26.76 31.43 -30.57
N ASN A 684 -27.09 32.50 -29.83
CA ASN A 684 -26.81 33.87 -30.30
C ASN A 684 -25.37 34.33 -30.11
N ASN A 685 -24.64 33.84 -29.11
CA ASN A 685 -23.38 34.48 -28.72
C ASN A 685 -22.13 33.86 -29.34
N MET A 686 -22.15 32.61 -29.83
CA MET A 686 -20.87 31.90 -30.08
C MET A 686 -20.81 30.89 -31.22
N ASP A 687 -21.81 30.73 -32.10
CA ASP A 687 -21.74 29.76 -33.21
C ASP A 687 -21.39 28.34 -32.69
N VAL A 688 -22.17 27.90 -31.69
CA VAL A 688 -21.98 26.66 -30.92
C VAL A 688 -23.14 25.72 -31.21
N TYR A 689 -22.84 24.54 -31.72
CA TYR A 689 -23.85 23.49 -31.95
C TYR A 689 -24.23 22.81 -30.63
N ILE A 690 -25.54 22.69 -30.38
CA ILE A 690 -26.11 21.91 -29.28
C ILE A 690 -26.37 20.49 -29.80
N ASN A 691 -25.65 19.51 -29.27
CA ASN A 691 -25.77 18.11 -29.68
C ASN A 691 -26.88 17.38 -28.92
N ASN A 692 -27.06 17.71 -27.64
CA ASN A 692 -28.11 17.11 -26.82
C ASN A 692 -28.49 18.07 -25.69
N ILE A 693 -29.77 18.14 -25.36
CA ILE A 693 -30.29 18.92 -24.23
C ILE A 693 -31.32 18.08 -23.48
N ASN A 694 -31.05 17.85 -22.20
CA ASN A 694 -31.98 17.19 -21.30
C ASN A 694 -32.18 18.09 -20.08
N ILE A 695 -33.40 18.58 -19.87
CA ILE A 695 -33.76 19.41 -18.73
C ILE A 695 -35.01 18.81 -18.10
N SER A 696 -34.91 18.52 -16.81
CA SER A 696 -35.99 18.02 -15.97
C SER A 696 -36.25 19.01 -14.84
N GLY A 697 -37.52 19.39 -14.66
CA GLY A 697 -37.97 20.21 -13.52
C GLY A 697 -38.75 19.35 -12.53
N ASP A 698 -38.54 19.58 -11.23
CA ASP A 698 -39.37 19.03 -10.16
C ASP A 698 -39.46 20.04 -8.99
N TYR A 699 -40.67 20.23 -8.45
CA TYR A 699 -40.96 21.16 -7.34
C TYR A 699 -40.34 22.57 -7.45
N GLY A 700 -40.40 23.20 -8.63
CA GLY A 700 -39.95 24.60 -8.83
C GLY A 700 -38.44 24.78 -9.02
N VAL A 701 -37.69 23.68 -9.13
CA VAL A 701 -36.24 23.67 -9.41
C VAL A 701 -36.01 22.83 -10.67
N PHE A 702 -35.12 23.27 -11.55
CA PHE A 702 -34.71 22.50 -12.71
C PHE A 702 -33.26 22.02 -12.59
N ASN A 703 -33.04 20.82 -13.13
CA ASN A 703 -31.72 20.23 -13.35
C ASN A 703 -31.64 19.77 -14.79
N GLY A 704 -30.54 20.09 -15.47
CA GLY A 704 -30.35 19.68 -16.84
C GLY A 704 -28.89 19.48 -17.23
N LYS A 705 -28.70 18.73 -18.31
CA LYS A 705 -27.41 18.52 -18.96
C LYS A 705 -27.50 18.93 -20.43
N ILE A 706 -26.50 19.68 -20.88
CA ILE A 706 -26.41 20.17 -22.26
C ILE A 706 -25.05 19.75 -22.84
N SER A 707 -25.06 19.05 -23.96
CA SER A 707 -23.87 18.71 -24.74
C SER A 707 -23.71 19.71 -25.89
N ILE A 708 -22.55 20.36 -25.97
CA ILE A 708 -22.25 21.45 -26.91
C ILE A 708 -20.87 21.30 -27.56
N ASN A 709 -20.71 21.75 -28.80
CA ASN A 709 -19.40 21.77 -29.49
C ASN A 709 -18.74 23.17 -29.42
N VAL A 710 -17.57 23.26 -28.79
CA VAL A 710 -16.83 24.50 -28.57
C VAL A 710 -15.43 24.43 -29.18
N LYS A 711 -14.96 25.50 -29.84
CA LYS A 711 -13.66 25.54 -30.54
C LYS A 711 -12.47 25.60 -29.60
N ASN A 712 -12.61 26.18 -28.41
CA ASN A 712 -11.54 26.24 -27.41
C ASN A 712 -12.06 26.45 -25.99
N LYS A 713 -11.18 26.25 -25.01
CA LYS A 713 -11.48 26.43 -23.58
C LYS A 713 -11.96 27.85 -23.26
N THR A 714 -11.44 28.86 -23.95
CA THR A 714 -11.79 30.27 -23.75
C THR A 714 -13.23 30.57 -24.15
N GLN A 715 -13.72 29.94 -25.21
CA GLN A 715 -15.12 30.02 -25.65
C GLN A 715 -16.04 29.34 -24.63
N LEU A 716 -15.64 28.16 -24.12
CA LEU A 716 -16.39 27.44 -23.10
C LEU A 716 -16.52 28.23 -21.80
N THR A 717 -15.45 28.85 -21.31
CA THR A 717 -15.48 29.65 -20.08
C THR A 717 -16.36 30.89 -20.22
N LYS A 718 -16.32 31.57 -21.37
CA LYS A 718 -17.23 32.69 -21.67
C LYS A 718 -18.70 32.25 -21.75
N LEU A 719 -18.96 31.06 -22.31
CA LEU A 719 -20.30 30.51 -22.41
C LEU A 719 -20.88 30.12 -21.04
N ILE A 720 -20.08 29.49 -20.17
CA ILE A 720 -20.45 29.22 -18.77
C ILE A 720 -20.77 30.52 -18.02
N ALA A 721 -19.94 31.56 -18.18
CA ALA A 721 -20.18 32.85 -17.55
C ALA A 721 -21.46 33.54 -18.05
N SER A 722 -21.81 33.34 -19.32
CA SER A 722 -23.02 33.91 -19.92
C SER A 722 -24.29 33.17 -19.47
N ILE A 723 -24.25 31.84 -19.39
CA ILE A 723 -25.37 31.03 -18.88
C ILE A 723 -25.64 31.32 -17.39
N LYS A 724 -24.59 31.54 -16.58
CA LYS A 724 -24.74 31.93 -15.17
C LYS A 724 -25.44 33.28 -14.97
N LYS A 725 -25.51 34.15 -15.98
CA LYS A 725 -26.21 35.44 -15.89
C LYS A 725 -27.71 35.34 -16.19
N VAL A 726 -28.19 34.17 -16.62
CA VAL A 726 -29.63 33.95 -16.84
C VAL A 726 -30.34 33.97 -15.49
N ASP A 727 -31.35 34.83 -15.38
CA ASP A 727 -32.17 34.89 -14.19
C ASP A 727 -32.88 33.54 -13.95
N GLY A 728 -32.60 32.91 -12.80
CA GLY A 728 -33.02 31.56 -12.45
C GLY A 728 -31.93 30.48 -12.50
N VAL A 729 -30.73 30.74 -13.05
CA VAL A 729 -29.61 29.76 -13.03
C VAL A 729 -28.73 29.96 -11.79
N ASN A 730 -28.60 28.93 -10.95
CA ASN A 730 -27.80 29.01 -9.72
C ASN A 730 -26.40 28.41 -9.92
N LYS A 731 -26.29 27.30 -10.66
CA LYS A 731 -25.02 26.57 -10.85
C LYS A 731 -24.86 26.10 -12.29
N VAL A 732 -23.64 26.25 -12.82
CA VAL A 732 -23.21 25.70 -14.11
C VAL A 732 -21.84 25.08 -13.92
N GLU A 733 -21.74 23.78 -14.14
CA GLU A 733 -20.50 23.00 -14.01
C GLU A 733 -20.28 22.12 -15.23
N ARG A 734 -19.02 21.92 -15.60
CA ARG A 734 -18.65 20.97 -16.64
C ARG A 734 -18.59 19.57 -16.02
N VAL A 735 -19.27 18.61 -16.64
CA VAL A 735 -19.27 17.20 -16.21
C VAL A 735 -18.69 16.31 -17.30
N ASN A 736 -18.12 15.17 -16.90
CA ASN A 736 -17.42 14.25 -17.80
C ASN A 736 -18.35 13.21 -18.44
N THR A 737 -19.65 13.20 -18.08
CA THR A 737 -20.65 12.24 -18.54
C THR A 737 -22.02 12.88 -18.74
N LEU A 738 -22.67 12.53 -19.86
CA LEU A 738 -24.10 12.76 -20.08
C LEU A 738 -24.95 12.03 -19.04
#